data_AF-A0A1Y3XDZ8-F1
#
_entry.id   AF-A0A1Y3XDZ8-F1
#
_cell.length_a   1.000
_cell.length_b   1.000
_cell.length_c   1.000
_cell.angle_alpha   90.00
_cell.angle_beta   90.00
_cell.angle_gamma   90.00
#
_symmetry.space_group_name_H-M   'P 1'
#
loop_
_entity.id
_entity.type
_entity.pdbx_description
1 polymer ?
#
loop_
_entity_poly.entity_id
_entity_poly.type
_entity_poly.pdbx_seq_one_letter_code
_entity_poly.pdbx_strand_id
1 'polypeptide(L)'
;MRTGLITFHFAHHYGAQLQALATMKAIQRLGHECQIIDYRLPHTTRTNQLFKKSTSVRDMASDAHTALHYAAFQRRFQRFEAFVAEEMELSPQRYTDFRQLQDAPPAYDVYVSGSDQIWNPYIFQTKQFDPAFLLDFVQEGRRIAYAPSLGVPQLPEDKAAELKRFLAPFSTLSVREKRGQVLVRQAAGREARVVLDPTLLLNGEDWGKLAAAPRHQGPYILCYFVSDPGEAAPYAQALSRQTGWPIVQLAGARRKIDGAKEIVFDAGPREFLGLFQHAAAVVTNSFHGAAFSLQFKKDFFTSMSPKERREPTLSRIYSLLSRLGCADRIIGLDTTAPIDAKMDYDQVYEKLEAARADSLAYLKAAVEGTALPEEMGAAQEQAKPNLCKAEDCTGCTACAAVCPVGAIEMKPDHEGFLRPVVGEKCILCRKCENACPALTEPVKGPDPNCAHGVWNKNDEVRSGSSSGGVFSLLAGHVLDQGGVVYGAAFDGYMAVRHTCAASMEEVAAMRGSKYVQSDLGETFHQVKEQLEAGKPVLFTGLACQVDGLKHYLGRDYDNLLTCDLVCNGVPSPAVFQAYLKKLGMEHGAPVTGLRFRDKAHGWSHSHMTVRFADGGSTTTPLHRTTFGRGFGMQLFLRPVCAKCRYTSVSRPADLTLGDFWGLDPKLKLPTDREKGVSLVLVNSAKGQKVFDALADKLGQVERPLAEAVAGNPRLAYPLTHNAKRGAFFAAFAAMPFEQVEQKYLTPPPLPYRAAAKVLTPKMKEKIRKILK
;
A
#
# COMPACT_ATOMS: atom_id res chain seq x y z
N MET A 1 30.23 25.65 25.54
CA MET A 1 30.99 24.41 25.30
C MET A 1 31.45 24.39 23.85
N ARG A 2 32.61 23.78 23.58
CA ARG A 2 33.12 23.49 22.25
C ARG A 2 32.57 22.14 21.80
N THR A 3 31.84 22.14 20.68
CA THR A 3 31.08 20.97 20.24
C THR A 3 31.61 20.45 18.90
N GLY A 4 31.85 19.15 18.80
CA GLY A 4 32.24 18.46 17.58
C GLY A 4 31.07 17.64 17.00
N LEU A 5 30.49 18.09 15.90
CA LEU A 5 29.40 17.41 15.20
C LEU A 5 29.97 16.45 14.14
N ILE A 6 29.60 15.17 14.18
CA ILE A 6 29.90 14.23 13.09
C ILE A 6 28.61 13.73 12.43
N THR A 7 28.50 13.96 11.13
CA THR A 7 27.38 13.50 10.28
C THR A 7 27.78 13.61 8.80
N PHE A 8 26.92 13.15 7.89
CA PHE A 8 27.11 13.39 6.46
C PHE A 8 26.93 14.87 6.14
N HIS A 9 28.02 15.53 5.77
CA HIS A 9 28.05 16.96 5.43
C HIS A 9 28.65 17.23 4.04
N PHE A 10 29.18 16.22 3.36
CA PHE A 10 29.92 16.37 2.10
C PHE A 10 29.35 15.60 0.90
N ALA A 11 28.34 14.76 1.10
CA ALA A 11 27.63 14.12 -0.02
C ALA A 11 26.89 15.20 -0.84
N HIS A 12 26.93 15.13 -2.18
CA HIS A 12 26.18 16.03 -3.09
C HIS A 12 24.68 15.71 -3.10
N HIS A 13 24.10 15.72 -1.90
CA HIS A 13 22.75 15.35 -1.54
C HIS A 13 22.17 16.43 -0.62
N TYR A 14 21.09 17.07 -1.05
CA TYR A 14 20.52 18.24 -0.37
C TYR A 14 20.23 17.97 1.11
N GLY A 15 19.62 16.82 1.41
CA GLY A 15 19.29 16.43 2.77
C GLY A 15 20.49 16.35 3.70
N ALA A 16 21.62 15.81 3.21
CA ALA A 16 22.81 15.59 4.04
C ALA A 16 23.45 16.93 4.44
N GLN A 17 23.65 17.82 3.47
CA GLN A 17 24.23 19.14 3.75
C GLN A 17 23.30 20.04 4.58
N LEU A 18 22.01 20.07 4.26
CA LEU A 18 21.06 20.94 4.96
C LEU A 18 20.84 20.50 6.41
N GLN A 19 20.77 19.19 6.71
CA GLN A 19 20.68 18.73 8.10
C GLN A 19 21.95 19.00 8.91
N ALA A 20 23.13 18.88 8.28
CA ALA A 20 24.41 19.15 8.94
C ALA A 20 24.52 20.63 9.33
N LEU A 21 24.23 21.53 8.37
CA LEU A 21 24.18 22.97 8.62
C LEU A 21 23.17 23.32 9.71
N ALA A 22 21.97 22.75 9.64
CA ALA A 22 20.91 23.07 10.60
C ALA A 22 21.27 22.63 12.03
N THR A 23 21.90 21.46 12.18
CA THR A 23 22.38 21.00 13.49
C THR A 23 23.46 21.94 14.04
N MET A 24 24.44 22.31 13.22
CA MET A 24 25.51 23.24 13.61
C MET A 24 24.94 24.59 14.03
N LYS A 25 24.07 25.20 13.21
CA LYS A 25 23.44 26.50 13.49
C LYS A 25 22.53 26.44 14.73
N ALA A 26 21.83 25.32 14.96
CA ALA A 26 21.01 25.15 16.16
C ALA A 26 21.87 25.17 17.43
N ILE A 27 22.98 24.43 17.46
CA ILE A 27 23.92 24.43 18.59
C ILE A 27 24.52 25.82 18.80
N GLN A 28 24.91 26.50 17.71
CA GLN A 28 25.42 27.89 17.76
C GLN A 28 24.40 28.86 18.37
N ARG A 29 23.12 28.77 17.98
CA ARG A 29 22.03 29.60 18.53
C ARG A 29 21.73 29.34 20.01
N LEU A 30 22.07 28.15 20.50
CA LEU A 30 21.96 27.81 21.92
C LEU A 30 23.12 28.37 22.76
N GLY A 31 24.05 29.12 22.15
CA GLY A 31 25.17 29.77 22.86
C GLY A 31 26.41 28.90 22.99
N HIS A 32 26.63 27.97 22.07
CA HIS A 32 27.78 27.06 22.09
C HIS A 32 28.56 27.12 20.77
N GLU A 33 29.86 26.85 20.83
CA GLU A 33 30.65 26.68 19.61
C GLU A 33 30.36 25.31 19.00
N CYS A 34 30.25 25.23 17.68
CA CYS A 34 30.04 23.98 16.98
C CYS A 34 30.85 23.95 15.69
N GLN A 35 31.71 22.93 15.56
CA GLN A 35 32.41 22.60 14.31
C GLN A 35 31.96 21.23 13.83
N ILE A 36 31.85 21.06 12.51
CA ILE A 36 31.61 19.77 11.87
C ILE A 36 32.95 19.08 11.69
N ILE A 37 33.11 17.88 12.25
CA ILE A 37 34.28 17.03 12.05
C ILE A 37 34.32 16.65 10.56
N ASP A 38 35.38 17.07 9.85
CA ASP A 38 35.56 16.88 8.39
C ASP A 38 35.91 15.43 8.04
N TYR A 39 35.02 14.51 8.39
CA TYR A 39 35.11 13.08 8.11
C TYR A 39 34.44 12.73 6.77
N ARG A 40 35.25 12.33 5.78
CA ARG A 40 34.82 12.07 4.39
C ARG A 40 35.26 10.68 3.94
N LEU A 41 34.30 9.76 3.90
CA LEU A 41 34.55 8.41 3.41
C LEU A 41 34.80 8.40 1.88
N PRO A 42 35.86 7.73 1.38
CA PRO A 42 36.17 7.67 -0.05
C PRO A 42 35.03 7.14 -0.93
N HIS A 43 34.17 6.28 -0.39
CA HIS A 43 33.05 5.71 -1.16
C HIS A 43 31.83 6.63 -1.24
N THR A 44 31.62 7.51 -0.25
CA THR A 44 30.59 8.56 -0.30
C THR A 44 31.05 9.78 -1.09
N THR A 45 32.35 10.02 -1.24
CA THR A 45 32.88 11.06 -2.13
C THR A 45 32.93 10.60 -3.59
N ARG A 46 33.12 9.29 -3.85
CA ARG A 46 33.00 8.71 -5.20
C ARG A 46 31.61 8.89 -5.82
N THR A 47 30.54 8.94 -5.01
CA THR A 47 29.19 9.23 -5.53
C THR A 47 29.01 10.67 -6.01
N ASN A 48 29.93 11.59 -5.66
CA ASN A 48 29.95 12.97 -6.15
C ASN A 48 30.65 13.09 -7.52
N GLN A 49 31.28 12.02 -8.03
CA GLN A 49 31.93 12.05 -9.34
C GLN A 49 30.90 12.13 -10.47
N LEU A 50 31.11 13.06 -11.40
CA LEU A 50 30.23 13.28 -12.54
C LEU A 50 30.24 12.11 -13.52
N PHE A 51 31.41 11.52 -13.75
CA PHE A 51 31.60 10.34 -14.60
C PHE A 51 31.94 9.14 -13.73
N LYS A 52 31.34 7.98 -14.03
CA LYS A 52 31.67 6.73 -13.34
C LYS A 52 32.73 5.97 -14.14
N LYS A 53 33.62 5.21 -13.47
CA LYS A 53 34.51 4.28 -14.18
C LYS A 53 33.64 3.20 -14.85
N SER A 54 33.54 3.25 -16.17
CA SER A 54 32.59 2.49 -16.97
C SER A 54 32.85 0.97 -16.88
N THR A 55 31.82 0.21 -16.49
CA THR A 55 31.86 -1.28 -16.48
C THR A 55 30.60 -1.93 -17.07
N SER A 56 29.59 -1.17 -17.48
CA SER A 56 28.35 -1.70 -18.06
C SER A 56 27.71 -0.78 -19.12
N VAL A 57 26.87 -1.33 -20.00
CA VAL A 57 26.09 -0.57 -21.02
C VAL A 57 25.18 0.49 -20.39
N ARG A 58 24.72 0.24 -19.15
CA ARG A 58 23.91 1.19 -18.37
C ARG A 58 24.74 2.37 -17.86
N ASP A 59 26.01 2.15 -17.55
CA ASP A 59 26.94 3.22 -17.13
C ASP A 59 27.33 4.07 -18.34
N MET A 60 27.54 3.47 -19.51
CA MET A 60 27.77 4.21 -20.76
C MET A 60 26.61 5.14 -21.13
N ALA A 61 25.35 4.69 -20.99
CA ALA A 61 24.18 5.53 -21.23
C ALA A 61 24.04 6.66 -20.17
N SER A 62 24.42 6.38 -18.92
CA SER A 62 24.48 7.37 -17.86
C SER A 62 25.56 8.43 -18.15
N ASP A 63 26.74 8.00 -18.59
CA ASP A 63 27.87 8.88 -18.91
C ASP A 63 27.59 9.73 -20.16
N ALA A 64 26.87 9.19 -21.15
CA ALA A 64 26.40 9.96 -22.30
C ALA A 64 25.38 11.05 -21.89
N HIS A 65 24.45 10.74 -20.98
CA HIS A 65 23.54 11.73 -20.41
C HIS A 65 24.28 12.79 -19.57
N THR A 66 25.26 12.37 -18.76
CA THR A 66 26.16 13.27 -18.03
C THR A 66 26.90 14.18 -19.00
N ALA A 67 27.45 13.65 -20.10
CA ALA A 67 28.17 14.43 -21.10
C ALA A 67 27.28 15.48 -21.77
N LEU A 68 26.04 15.11 -22.14
CA LEU A 68 25.05 16.03 -22.73
C LEU A 68 24.68 17.19 -21.80
N HIS A 69 24.73 16.99 -20.49
CA HIS A 69 24.41 18.02 -19.48
C HIS A 69 25.60 18.41 -18.62
N TYR A 70 26.83 18.21 -19.11
CA TYR A 70 28.05 18.32 -18.32
C TYR A 70 28.18 19.70 -17.66
N ALA A 71 27.94 20.78 -18.40
CA ALA A 71 28.02 22.14 -17.86
C ALA A 71 27.01 22.38 -16.71
N ALA A 72 25.81 21.79 -16.79
CA ALA A 72 24.81 21.89 -15.73
C ALA A 72 25.22 21.10 -14.49
N PHE A 73 25.72 19.88 -14.67
CA PHE A 73 26.19 19.07 -13.55
C PHE A 73 27.47 19.62 -12.91
N GLN A 74 28.37 20.24 -13.68
CA GLN A 74 29.54 20.93 -13.16
C GLN A 74 29.14 22.16 -12.32
N ARG A 75 28.14 22.94 -12.77
CA ARG A 75 27.59 24.05 -11.97
C ARG A 75 26.96 23.53 -10.67
N ARG A 76 26.19 22.43 -10.74
CA ARG A 76 25.64 21.78 -9.53
C ARG A 76 26.76 21.41 -8.57
N PHE A 77 27.80 20.73 -9.06
CA PHE A 77 28.96 20.33 -8.27
C PHE A 77 29.58 21.54 -7.55
N GLN A 78 29.87 22.63 -8.28
CA GLN A 78 30.44 23.85 -7.72
C GLN A 78 29.54 24.48 -6.65
N ARG A 79 28.22 24.50 -6.85
CA ARG A 79 27.26 25.05 -5.88
C ARG A 79 27.20 24.22 -4.58
N PHE A 80 27.34 22.90 -4.67
CA PHE A 80 27.40 22.02 -3.49
C PHE A 80 28.70 22.24 -2.70
N GLU A 81 29.83 22.40 -3.38
CA GLU A 81 31.12 22.68 -2.73
C GLU A 81 31.16 24.08 -2.10
N ALA A 82 30.69 25.10 -2.84
CA ALA A 82 30.61 26.47 -2.36
C ALA A 82 29.74 26.57 -1.09
N PHE A 83 28.60 25.87 -1.07
CA PHE A 83 27.73 25.85 0.12
C PHE A 83 28.43 25.31 1.36
N VAL A 84 29.23 24.24 1.24
CA VAL A 84 30.00 23.71 2.38
C VAL A 84 31.06 24.72 2.80
N ALA A 85 31.81 25.29 1.85
CA ALA A 85 32.90 26.22 2.15
C ALA A 85 32.42 27.54 2.78
N GLU A 86 31.24 28.02 2.40
CA GLU A 86 30.69 29.30 2.84
C GLU A 86 29.85 29.20 4.12
N GLU A 87 29.12 28.09 4.31
CA GLU A 87 28.10 28.00 5.38
C GLU A 87 28.50 27.08 6.54
N MET A 88 29.48 26.19 6.36
CA MET A 88 29.86 25.19 7.36
C MET A 88 31.23 25.47 7.98
N GLU A 89 31.30 25.46 9.31
CA GLU A 89 32.55 25.53 10.06
C GLU A 89 33.10 24.11 10.25
N LEU A 90 34.11 23.74 9.46
CA LEU A 90 34.72 22.42 9.51
C LEU A 90 35.90 22.35 10.50
N SER A 91 36.18 21.17 11.03
CA SER A 91 37.38 20.93 11.82
C SER A 91 38.66 21.21 11.00
N PRO A 92 39.75 21.69 11.62
CA PRO A 92 40.98 22.05 10.89
C PRO A 92 41.60 20.88 10.10
N GLN A 93 41.47 19.67 10.62
CA GLN A 93 41.95 18.45 9.99
C GLN A 93 40.81 17.72 9.27
N ARG A 94 41.10 17.24 8.07
CA ARG A 94 40.26 16.31 7.32
C ARG A 94 40.62 14.87 7.66
N TYR A 95 39.60 14.05 7.84
CA TYR A 95 39.71 12.63 8.12
C TYR A 95 39.04 11.82 6.99
N THR A 96 39.70 10.80 6.47
CA THR A 96 39.18 9.92 5.41
C THR A 96 39.08 8.45 5.82
N ASP A 97 39.54 8.13 7.03
CA ASP A 97 39.49 6.79 7.63
C ASP A 97 39.32 6.91 9.14
N PHE A 98 38.64 5.94 9.76
CA PHE A 98 38.40 5.93 11.21
C PHE A 98 39.71 5.91 12.02
N ARG A 99 40.77 5.25 11.55
CA ARG A 99 42.06 5.21 12.27
C ARG A 99 42.66 6.59 12.45
N GLN A 100 42.49 7.48 11.47
CA GLN A 100 42.98 8.86 11.59
C GLN A 100 42.28 9.62 12.72
N LEU A 101 40.98 9.34 12.95
CA LEU A 101 40.24 9.89 14.09
C LEU A 101 40.68 9.27 15.41
N GLN A 102 41.07 7.99 15.43
CA GLN A 102 41.60 7.34 16.63
C GLN A 102 43.00 7.84 17.00
N ASP A 103 43.86 8.06 16.00
CA ASP A 103 45.24 8.49 16.18
C ASP A 103 45.34 9.96 16.57
N ALA A 104 44.47 10.82 16.01
CA ALA A 104 44.46 12.26 16.24
C ALA A 104 43.03 12.81 16.36
N PRO A 105 42.27 12.46 17.42
CA PRO A 105 40.92 12.94 17.61
C PRO A 105 40.92 14.46 17.85
N PRO A 106 40.04 15.24 17.19
CA PRO A 106 39.91 16.66 17.46
C PRO A 106 39.32 16.87 18.86
N ALA A 107 39.87 17.80 19.64
CA ALA A 107 39.46 18.01 21.04
C ALA A 107 38.21 18.91 21.17
N TYR A 108 37.15 18.36 21.77
CA TYR A 108 35.89 19.04 22.06
C TYR A 108 35.36 18.64 23.44
N ASP A 109 34.56 19.52 24.07
CA ASP A 109 33.89 19.22 25.33
C ASP A 109 32.77 18.19 25.13
N VAL A 110 32.08 18.30 23.99
CA VAL A 110 30.92 17.49 23.61
C VAL A 110 31.03 17.04 22.16
N TYR A 111 30.82 15.76 21.92
CA TYR A 111 30.77 15.15 20.60
C TYR A 111 29.35 14.71 20.28
N VAL A 112 28.87 15.13 19.11
CA VAL A 112 27.48 14.91 18.67
C VAL A 112 27.47 13.98 17.48
N SER A 113 26.87 12.81 17.66
CA SER A 113 26.42 11.99 16.53
C SER A 113 25.15 12.65 15.98
N GLY A 114 25.26 13.25 14.79
CA GLY A 114 24.19 14.05 14.19
C GLY A 114 23.06 13.24 13.55
N SER A 115 22.27 13.90 12.69
CA SER A 115 21.15 13.25 12.00
C SER A 115 21.63 12.49 10.75
N ASP A 116 20.68 12.18 9.87
CA ASP A 116 20.79 11.30 8.72
C ASP A 116 20.94 9.82 9.11
N GLN A 117 21.12 8.94 8.12
CA GLN A 117 21.18 7.49 8.29
C GLN A 117 22.56 7.02 8.77
N ILE A 118 23.26 7.81 9.59
CA ILE A 118 24.64 7.52 10.01
C ILE A 118 24.76 6.29 10.92
N TRP A 119 23.65 5.83 11.52
CA TRP A 119 23.55 4.56 12.25
C TRP A 119 22.95 3.43 11.41
N ASN A 120 22.89 3.57 10.09
CA ASN A 120 22.46 2.48 9.22
C ASN A 120 23.68 1.63 8.82
N PRO A 121 23.79 0.36 9.25
CA PRO A 121 24.96 -0.45 8.93
C PRO A 121 25.03 -0.83 7.44
N TYR A 122 23.92 -0.76 6.70
CA TYR A 122 23.85 -1.27 5.33
C TYR A 122 24.19 -0.25 4.24
N ILE A 123 24.39 1.03 4.59
CA ILE A 123 24.76 2.06 3.61
C ILE A 123 26.28 2.18 3.40
N PHE A 124 27.06 1.55 4.27
CA PHE A 124 28.52 1.50 4.17
C PHE A 124 28.99 0.28 3.37
N GLN A 125 30.16 0.37 2.72
CA GLN A 125 30.68 -0.68 1.84
C GLN A 125 30.81 -2.05 2.51
N THR A 126 31.18 -2.07 3.79
CA THR A 126 31.37 -3.28 4.58
C THR A 126 30.06 -3.90 5.07
N LYS A 127 28.93 -3.20 4.92
CA LYS A 127 27.64 -3.54 5.55
C LYS A 127 27.73 -3.67 7.08
N GLN A 128 28.64 -2.91 7.69
CA GLN A 128 28.85 -2.80 9.14
C GLN A 128 28.56 -1.36 9.58
N PHE A 129 28.38 -1.13 10.87
CA PHE A 129 28.39 0.25 11.37
C PHE A 129 29.75 0.88 11.13
N ASP A 130 29.77 2.18 10.83
CA ASP A 130 31.00 2.95 10.83
C ASP A 130 31.24 3.49 12.26
N PRO A 131 32.32 3.08 12.94
CA PRO A 131 32.58 3.47 14.33
C PRO A 131 32.71 5.00 14.55
N ALA A 132 33.08 5.77 13.51
CA ALA A 132 33.22 7.22 13.61
C ALA A 132 31.87 7.88 13.94
N PHE A 133 30.81 7.49 13.23
CA PHE A 133 29.47 8.04 13.47
C PHE A 133 28.86 7.59 14.80
N LEU A 134 29.44 6.57 15.43
CA LEU A 134 29.11 6.11 16.78
C LEU A 134 30.08 6.63 17.85
N LEU A 135 30.96 7.57 17.50
CA LEU A 135 31.86 8.27 18.43
C LEU A 135 32.83 7.33 19.18
N ASP A 136 33.22 6.21 18.57
CA ASP A 136 34.12 5.21 19.18
C ASP A 136 35.59 5.69 19.24
N PHE A 137 35.91 6.82 18.60
CA PHE A 137 37.23 7.47 18.67
C PHE A 137 37.38 8.43 19.85
N VAL A 138 36.28 8.82 20.49
CA VAL A 138 36.28 9.79 21.60
C VAL A 138 36.94 9.12 22.81
N GLN A 139 37.93 9.77 23.41
CA GLN A 139 38.58 9.29 24.64
C GLN A 139 38.11 10.11 25.85
N GLU A 140 38.19 11.44 25.70
CA GLU A 140 37.71 12.44 26.66
C GLU A 140 36.56 13.24 26.04
N GLY A 141 35.67 13.78 26.88
CA GLY A 141 34.50 14.54 26.43
C GLY A 141 33.21 13.72 26.38
N ARG A 142 32.08 14.44 26.32
CA ARG A 142 30.75 13.83 26.44
C ARG A 142 30.23 13.40 25.07
N ARG A 143 29.73 12.17 24.96
CA ARG A 143 29.06 11.67 23.76
C ARG A 143 27.55 11.88 23.86
N ILE A 144 26.97 12.54 22.86
CA ILE A 144 25.51 12.69 22.72
C ILE A 144 25.06 12.33 21.30
N ALA A 145 23.80 11.93 21.18
CA ALA A 145 23.16 11.72 19.89
C ALA A 145 22.05 12.76 19.68
N TYR A 146 22.05 13.42 18.52
CA TYR A 146 20.95 14.25 18.05
C TYR A 146 20.38 13.74 16.72
N ALA A 147 19.21 13.11 16.79
CA ALA A 147 18.44 12.62 15.64
C ALA A 147 19.12 11.61 14.67
N PRO A 148 20.11 10.77 15.03
CA PRO A 148 20.57 9.74 14.10
C PRO A 148 19.45 8.76 13.75
N SER A 149 19.53 8.20 12.55
CA SER A 149 18.55 7.25 12.02
C SER A 149 19.21 5.94 11.64
N LEU A 150 18.58 4.84 12.03
CA LEU A 150 19.04 3.51 11.63
C LEU A 150 18.55 3.13 10.24
N GLY A 151 17.44 3.72 9.77
CA GLY A 151 16.96 3.52 8.41
C GLY A 151 16.57 2.08 8.03
N VAL A 152 16.41 1.19 9.01
CA VAL A 152 16.13 -0.23 8.81
C VAL A 152 14.87 -0.66 9.57
N PRO A 153 14.11 -1.63 9.02
CA PRO A 153 12.94 -2.14 9.72
C PRO A 153 13.31 -3.03 10.90
N GLN A 154 14.47 -3.68 10.91
CA GLN A 154 14.91 -4.57 11.99
C GLN A 154 16.43 -4.67 12.01
N LEU A 155 17.00 -4.99 13.16
CA LEU A 155 18.42 -5.30 13.32
C LEU A 155 18.59 -6.80 13.59
N PRO A 156 19.47 -7.50 12.84
CA PRO A 156 19.96 -8.83 13.23
C PRO A 156 20.66 -8.80 14.59
N GLU A 157 20.76 -9.96 15.24
CA GLU A 157 21.28 -10.10 16.60
C GLU A 157 22.75 -9.63 16.74
N ASP A 158 23.61 -9.94 15.76
CA ASP A 158 25.01 -9.49 15.74
C ASP A 158 25.12 -7.97 15.71
N LYS A 159 24.27 -7.31 14.91
CA LYS A 159 24.21 -5.84 14.80
C LYS A 159 23.61 -5.21 16.06
N ALA A 160 22.66 -5.87 16.71
CA ALA A 160 22.09 -5.39 17.96
C ALA A 160 23.15 -5.38 19.09
N ALA A 161 23.94 -6.46 19.20
CA ALA A 161 25.03 -6.56 20.17
C ALA A 161 26.11 -5.49 19.93
N GLU A 162 26.49 -5.29 18.66
CA GLU A 162 27.44 -4.27 18.25
C GLU A 162 26.95 -2.84 18.58
N LEU A 163 25.70 -2.52 18.23
CA LEU A 163 25.09 -1.23 18.54
C LEU A 163 25.05 -0.99 20.06
N LYS A 164 24.71 -2.00 20.86
CA LYS A 164 24.72 -1.89 22.32
C LYS A 164 26.08 -1.46 22.87
N ARG A 165 27.17 -2.05 22.36
CA ARG A 165 28.55 -1.67 22.75
C ARG A 165 28.82 -0.20 22.46
N PHE A 166 28.49 0.24 21.24
CA PHE A 166 28.72 1.61 20.81
C PHE A 166 27.86 2.65 21.54
N LEU A 167 26.64 2.29 21.93
CA LEU A 167 25.72 3.20 22.63
C LEU A 167 25.97 3.27 24.14
N ALA A 168 26.66 2.31 24.75
CA ALA A 168 26.96 2.33 26.19
C ALA A 168 27.61 3.64 26.69
N PRO A 169 28.62 4.22 26.02
CA PRO A 169 29.29 5.44 26.48
C PRO A 169 28.53 6.75 26.19
N PHE A 170 27.35 6.71 25.56
CA PHE A 170 26.55 7.91 25.32
C PHE A 170 25.89 8.40 26.60
N SER A 171 26.02 9.69 26.89
CA SER A 171 25.32 10.31 28.02
C SER A 171 23.82 10.45 27.74
N THR A 172 23.45 10.88 26.53
CA THR A 172 22.06 11.04 26.10
C THR A 172 21.86 10.45 24.70
N LEU A 173 20.66 9.92 24.47
CA LEU A 173 20.28 9.27 23.22
C LEU A 173 19.00 9.92 22.67
N SER A 174 19.04 10.27 21.40
CA SER A 174 17.87 10.61 20.62
C SER A 174 17.94 9.98 19.25
N VAL A 175 16.80 9.94 18.57
CA VAL A 175 16.62 9.37 17.24
C VAL A 175 15.59 10.20 16.48
N ARG A 176 15.65 10.16 15.15
CA ARG A 176 14.72 10.94 14.31
C ARG A 176 13.34 10.31 14.16
N GLU A 177 13.20 9.01 14.39
CA GLU A 177 11.93 8.29 14.16
C GLU A 177 11.62 7.26 15.26
N LYS A 178 10.32 7.00 15.47
CA LYS A 178 9.82 6.05 16.48
C LYS A 178 10.41 4.65 16.30
N ARG A 179 10.62 4.19 15.06
CA ARG A 179 11.26 2.89 14.82
C ARG A 179 12.69 2.86 15.35
N GLY A 180 13.45 3.95 15.21
CA GLY A 180 14.78 4.06 15.79
C GLY A 180 14.75 3.90 17.31
N GLN A 181 13.77 4.49 17.98
CA GLN A 181 13.62 4.39 19.45
C GLN A 181 13.38 2.93 19.86
N VAL A 182 12.49 2.24 19.15
CA VAL A 182 12.22 0.81 19.39
C VAL A 182 13.48 -0.03 19.19
N LEU A 183 14.25 0.21 18.12
CA LEU A 183 15.47 -0.55 17.84
C LEU A 183 16.56 -0.29 18.90
N VAL A 184 16.73 0.95 19.35
CA VAL A 184 17.68 1.30 20.43
C VAL A 184 17.27 0.63 21.75
N ARG A 185 15.97 0.64 22.09
CA ARG A 185 15.46 -0.04 23.29
C ARG A 185 15.66 -1.55 23.22
N GLN A 186 15.37 -2.17 22.07
CA GLN A 186 15.55 -3.61 21.87
C GLN A 186 17.02 -4.03 21.90
N ALA A 187 17.91 -3.27 21.27
CA ALA A 187 19.32 -3.61 21.19
C ALA A 187 20.08 -3.31 22.49
N ALA A 188 19.88 -2.12 23.06
CA ALA A 188 20.70 -1.60 24.17
C ALA A 188 19.98 -1.54 25.52
N GLY A 189 18.66 -1.74 25.57
CA GLY A 189 17.87 -1.57 26.80
C GLY A 189 17.80 -0.11 27.27
N ARG A 190 18.11 0.85 26.40
CA ARG A 190 18.13 2.29 26.69
C ARG A 190 16.99 3.00 25.98
N GLU A 191 16.41 3.99 26.65
CA GLU A 191 15.43 4.89 26.03
C GLU A 191 16.15 5.97 25.21
N ALA A 192 15.60 6.30 24.05
CA ALA A 192 16.06 7.40 23.20
C ALA A 192 14.90 8.33 22.87
N ARG A 193 15.07 9.66 23.02
CA ARG A 193 14.00 10.62 22.70
C ARG A 193 13.77 10.69 21.18
N VAL A 194 12.52 10.79 20.75
CA VAL A 194 12.20 11.05 19.33
C VAL A 194 12.16 12.56 19.08
N VAL A 195 13.20 13.08 18.44
CA VAL A 195 13.37 14.52 18.17
C VAL A 195 13.09 14.85 16.70
N LEU A 196 12.86 16.12 16.38
CA LEU A 196 12.73 16.58 15.00
C LEU A 196 14.04 16.41 14.22
N ASP A 197 13.91 16.15 12.92
CA ASP A 197 15.03 16.28 12.00
C ASP A 197 15.63 17.69 12.08
N PRO A 198 16.96 17.86 12.06
CA PRO A 198 17.61 19.17 12.19
C PRO A 198 17.11 20.21 11.20
N THR A 199 16.69 19.81 9.99
CA THR A 199 16.17 20.76 9.00
C THR A 199 14.91 21.50 9.46
N LEU A 200 14.22 20.99 10.49
CA LEU A 200 13.05 21.59 11.13
C LEU A 200 13.38 22.38 12.41
N LEU A 201 14.65 22.43 12.85
CA LEU A 201 15.09 23.24 13.99
C LEU A 201 15.24 24.73 13.64
N LEU A 202 15.65 25.00 12.41
CA LEU A 202 15.56 26.33 11.82
C LEU A 202 14.13 26.57 11.32
N ASN A 203 13.73 27.81 11.10
CA ASN A 203 12.41 28.14 10.56
C ASN A 203 12.48 28.52 9.06
N GLY A 204 11.33 28.74 8.43
CA GLY A 204 11.25 29.11 7.02
C GLY A 204 11.95 30.44 6.68
N GLU A 205 12.05 31.38 7.63
CA GLU A 205 12.76 32.65 7.45
C GLU A 205 14.27 32.43 7.39
N ASP A 206 14.81 31.60 8.27
CA ASP A 206 16.22 31.21 8.29
C ASP A 206 16.64 30.56 6.98
N TRP A 207 15.83 29.61 6.49
CA TRP A 207 16.07 28.97 5.22
C TRP A 207 15.88 29.93 4.04
N GLY A 208 14.92 30.85 4.14
CA GLY A 208 14.66 31.88 3.13
C GLY A 208 15.84 32.82 2.91
N LYS A 209 16.62 33.13 3.96
CA LYS A 209 17.85 33.95 3.86
C LYS A 209 18.96 33.30 3.03
N LEU A 210 18.99 31.96 2.98
CA LEU A 210 19.98 31.19 2.22
C LEU A 210 19.51 30.87 0.78
N ALA A 211 18.22 31.04 0.50
CA ALA A 211 17.58 30.59 -0.73
C ALA A 211 17.98 31.47 -1.93
N ALA A 212 18.34 30.82 -3.03
CA ALA A 212 18.59 31.49 -4.30
C ALA A 212 17.33 31.43 -5.16
N ALA A 213 16.79 32.59 -5.55
CA ALA A 213 15.56 32.67 -6.34
C ALA A 213 15.67 31.85 -7.65
N PRO A 214 14.64 31.07 -8.01
CA PRO A 214 14.67 30.26 -9.22
C PRO A 214 14.56 31.15 -10.47
N ARG A 215 15.05 30.63 -11.61
CA ARG A 215 14.89 31.31 -12.91
C ARG A 215 13.43 31.35 -13.38
N HIS A 216 12.65 30.37 -12.98
CA HIS A 216 11.24 30.26 -13.35
C HIS A 216 10.43 31.39 -12.71
N GLN A 217 9.61 32.06 -13.52
CA GLN A 217 8.71 33.12 -13.08
C GLN A 217 7.26 32.62 -13.10
N GLY A 218 6.48 33.00 -12.08
CA GLY A 218 5.08 32.60 -11.94
C GLY A 218 4.89 31.27 -11.17
N PRO A 219 3.63 30.85 -10.97
CA PRO A 219 3.30 29.66 -10.17
C PRO A 219 3.69 28.37 -10.90
N TYR A 220 4.23 27.41 -10.16
CA TYR A 220 4.59 26.08 -10.67
C TYR A 220 4.41 25.00 -9.61
N ILE A 221 4.32 23.75 -10.08
CA ILE A 221 4.32 22.57 -9.24
C ILE A 221 5.74 22.02 -9.21
N LEU A 222 6.39 22.07 -8.05
CA LEU A 222 7.73 21.51 -7.87
C LEU A 222 7.63 19.99 -7.70
N CYS A 223 8.39 19.27 -8.50
CA CYS A 223 8.48 17.83 -8.49
C CYS A 223 9.89 17.38 -8.09
N TYR A 224 10.07 16.94 -6.85
CA TYR A 224 11.36 16.45 -6.34
C TYR A 224 11.24 15.00 -5.89
N PHE A 225 11.99 14.10 -6.53
CA PHE A 225 11.96 12.67 -6.21
C PHE A 225 13.37 12.11 -6.01
N VAL A 226 13.53 11.33 -4.93
CA VAL A 226 14.75 10.56 -4.63
C VAL A 226 14.74 9.18 -5.27
N SER A 227 13.56 8.69 -5.66
CA SER A 227 13.36 7.41 -6.33
C SER A 227 12.30 7.53 -7.44
N ASP A 228 11.89 6.43 -8.07
CA ASP A 228 10.89 6.47 -9.14
C ASP A 228 9.61 7.20 -8.69
N PRO A 229 9.09 8.17 -9.47
CA PRO A 229 7.91 8.93 -9.10
C PRO A 229 6.65 8.08 -8.89
N GLY A 230 6.56 6.89 -9.51
CA GLY A 230 5.48 5.93 -9.31
C GLY A 230 4.08 6.57 -9.34
N GLU A 231 3.40 6.52 -8.19
CA GLU A 231 2.05 7.05 -7.99
C GLU A 231 1.99 8.56 -7.84
N ALA A 232 3.10 9.22 -7.51
CA ALA A 232 3.14 10.67 -7.40
C ALA A 232 3.11 11.38 -8.77
N ALA A 233 3.56 10.72 -9.84
CA ALA A 233 3.51 11.29 -11.19
C ALA A 233 2.07 11.55 -11.69
N PRO A 234 1.12 10.58 -11.60
CA PRO A 234 -0.30 10.85 -11.90
C PRO A 234 -0.89 12.01 -11.10
N TYR A 235 -0.54 12.14 -9.82
CA TYR A 235 -0.98 13.25 -8.98
C TYR A 235 -0.43 14.59 -9.48
N ALA A 236 0.87 14.69 -9.76
CA ALA A 236 1.46 15.91 -10.31
C ALA A 236 0.80 16.33 -11.64
N GLN A 237 0.49 15.36 -12.50
CA GLN A 237 -0.20 15.60 -13.78
C GLN A 237 -1.65 16.06 -13.58
N ALA A 238 -2.38 15.47 -12.64
CA ALA A 238 -3.73 15.88 -12.32
C ALA A 238 -3.77 17.30 -11.74
N LEU A 239 -2.87 17.60 -10.79
CA LEU A 239 -2.76 18.93 -10.20
C LEU A 239 -2.39 19.99 -11.25
N SER A 240 -1.48 19.66 -12.16
CA SER A 240 -1.08 20.56 -13.26
C SER A 240 -2.24 20.87 -14.20
N ARG A 241 -3.06 19.86 -14.56
CA ARG A 241 -4.25 20.08 -15.39
C ARG A 241 -5.30 20.94 -14.70
N GLN A 242 -5.52 20.72 -13.40
CA GLN A 242 -6.54 21.44 -12.65
C GLN A 242 -6.16 22.90 -12.40
N THR A 243 -4.90 23.16 -12.05
CA THR A 243 -4.42 24.50 -11.70
C THR A 243 -3.92 25.30 -12.91
N GLY A 244 -3.61 24.63 -14.02
CA GLY A 244 -2.89 25.21 -15.15
C GLY A 244 -1.41 25.46 -14.89
N TRP A 245 -0.89 25.12 -13.70
CA TRP A 245 0.50 25.37 -13.36
C TRP A 245 1.45 24.36 -14.03
N PRO A 246 2.59 24.81 -14.60
CA PRO A 246 3.58 23.91 -15.17
C PRO A 246 4.28 23.07 -14.10
N ILE A 247 4.63 21.83 -14.47
CA ILE A 247 5.48 20.97 -13.66
C ILE A 247 6.95 21.34 -13.89
N VAL A 248 7.65 21.71 -12.81
CA VAL A 248 9.10 21.92 -12.76
C VAL A 248 9.72 20.76 -11.99
N GLN A 249 10.47 19.91 -12.69
CA GLN A 249 11.08 18.72 -12.10
C GLN A 249 12.53 19.00 -11.69
N LEU A 250 12.84 18.79 -10.40
CA LEU A 250 14.21 18.84 -9.93
C LEU A 250 14.93 17.52 -10.25
N ALA A 251 16.12 17.60 -10.83
CA ALA A 251 16.93 16.43 -11.15
C ALA A 251 17.27 15.62 -9.88
N GLY A 252 17.04 14.30 -9.97
CA GLY A 252 17.24 13.35 -8.87
C GLY A 252 16.74 11.94 -9.24
N ALA A 253 15.55 11.84 -9.85
CA ALA A 253 15.04 10.61 -10.45
C ALA A 253 15.41 10.50 -11.94
N ARG A 254 15.73 9.28 -12.40
CA ARG A 254 16.16 9.03 -13.80
C ARG A 254 15.04 9.20 -14.85
N ARG A 255 13.78 9.37 -14.42
CA ARG A 255 12.61 9.39 -15.31
C ARG A 255 11.94 10.76 -15.28
N LYS A 256 11.81 11.37 -16.46
CA LYS A 256 11.00 12.57 -16.67
C LYS A 256 9.53 12.24 -16.42
N ILE A 257 8.81 13.10 -15.70
CA ILE A 257 7.35 13.05 -15.64
C ILE A 257 6.79 13.50 -16.99
N ASP A 258 5.91 12.70 -17.60
CA ASP A 258 5.27 13.09 -18.86
C ASP A 258 4.52 14.42 -18.66
N GLY A 259 4.76 15.39 -19.55
CA GLY A 259 4.21 16.74 -19.44
C GLY A 259 5.04 17.72 -18.60
N ALA A 260 6.16 17.32 -18.00
CA ALA A 260 7.06 18.26 -17.32
C ALA A 260 7.63 19.31 -18.30
N LYS A 261 7.37 20.59 -17.99
CA LYS A 261 7.78 21.75 -18.79
C LYS A 261 9.28 22.01 -18.67
N GLU A 262 9.83 21.81 -17.47
CA GLU A 262 11.21 22.11 -17.14
C GLU A 262 11.83 20.99 -16.30
N ILE A 263 13.12 20.72 -16.53
CA ILE A 263 13.95 19.87 -15.67
C ILE A 263 15.16 20.67 -15.21
N VAL A 264 15.31 20.83 -13.90
CA VAL A 264 16.40 21.60 -13.28
C VAL A 264 17.55 20.66 -12.93
N PHE A 265 18.64 20.72 -13.70
CA PHE A 265 19.83 19.86 -13.53
C PHE A 265 20.93 20.49 -12.68
N ASP A 266 20.98 21.81 -12.57
CA ASP A 266 22.13 22.53 -12.00
C ASP A 266 21.93 23.04 -10.56
N ALA A 267 20.81 22.74 -9.91
CA ALA A 267 20.50 23.24 -8.57
C ALA A 267 21.48 22.71 -7.50
N GLY A 268 22.07 23.61 -6.72
CA GLY A 268 22.74 23.31 -5.45
C GLY A 268 21.80 23.53 -4.25
N PRO A 269 22.32 23.50 -3.01
CA PRO A 269 21.51 23.68 -1.81
C PRO A 269 20.71 25.00 -1.77
N ARG A 270 21.32 26.13 -2.19
CA ARG A 270 20.62 27.42 -2.23
C ARG A 270 19.48 27.44 -3.26
N GLU A 271 19.71 26.92 -4.46
CA GLU A 271 18.67 26.82 -5.49
C GLU A 271 17.57 25.82 -5.11
N PHE A 272 17.92 24.73 -4.41
CA PHE A 272 16.94 23.80 -3.85
C PHE A 272 15.99 24.53 -2.92
N LEU A 273 16.51 25.31 -1.96
CA LEU A 273 15.68 26.11 -1.04
C LEU A 273 14.79 27.09 -1.81
N GLY A 274 15.36 27.80 -2.79
CA GLY A 274 14.60 28.76 -3.60
C GLY A 274 13.47 28.14 -4.41
N LEU A 275 13.68 26.93 -4.96
CA LEU A 275 12.63 26.19 -5.66
C LEU A 275 11.46 25.85 -4.72
N PHE A 276 11.74 25.40 -3.48
CA PHE A 276 10.67 25.13 -2.52
C PHE A 276 9.98 26.42 -2.06
N GLN A 277 10.74 27.48 -1.78
CA GLN A 277 10.21 28.77 -1.32
C GLN A 277 9.27 29.43 -2.33
N HIS A 278 9.52 29.27 -3.63
CA HIS A 278 8.75 29.91 -4.70
C HIS A 278 7.73 29.00 -5.39
N ALA A 279 7.70 27.71 -5.04
CA ALA A 279 6.68 26.80 -5.56
C ALA A 279 5.28 27.22 -5.13
N ALA A 280 4.30 26.98 -6.00
CA ALA A 280 2.87 27.13 -5.67
C ALA A 280 2.32 25.86 -4.99
N ALA A 281 2.84 24.70 -5.40
CA ALA A 281 2.59 23.41 -4.76
C ALA A 281 3.78 22.46 -4.97
N VAL A 282 3.87 21.40 -4.18
CA VAL A 282 4.93 20.39 -4.28
C VAL A 282 4.37 18.98 -4.38
N VAL A 283 4.95 18.16 -5.25
CA VAL A 283 4.71 16.72 -5.29
C VAL A 283 6.05 15.99 -5.16
N THR A 284 6.17 15.10 -4.17
CA THR A 284 7.47 14.50 -3.81
C THR A 284 7.35 13.03 -3.36
N ASN A 285 8.48 12.35 -3.22
CA ASN A 285 8.61 11.10 -2.45
C ASN A 285 9.79 11.17 -1.46
N SER A 286 10.27 12.38 -1.19
CA SER A 286 11.42 12.66 -0.35
C SER A 286 10.98 13.17 1.01
N PHE A 287 11.63 12.68 2.07
CA PHE A 287 11.47 13.22 3.43
C PHE A 287 11.79 14.72 3.48
N HIS A 288 12.94 15.12 2.91
CA HIS A 288 13.31 16.53 2.87
C HIS A 288 12.41 17.34 1.93
N GLY A 289 11.83 16.70 0.91
CA GLY A 289 10.78 17.33 0.12
C GLY A 289 9.58 17.73 0.99
N ALA A 290 9.05 16.80 1.78
CA ALA A 290 7.97 17.08 2.72
C ALA A 290 8.37 18.11 3.80
N ALA A 291 9.57 17.98 4.38
CA ALA A 291 10.06 18.89 5.41
C ALA A 291 10.18 20.34 4.89
N PHE A 292 10.75 20.56 3.71
CA PHE A 292 10.87 21.91 3.14
C PHE A 292 9.54 22.45 2.59
N SER A 293 8.61 21.60 2.17
CA SER A 293 7.23 22.03 1.91
C SER A 293 6.57 22.61 3.16
N LEU A 294 6.74 21.95 4.31
CA LEU A 294 6.24 22.45 5.60
C LEU A 294 6.91 23.77 5.99
N GLN A 295 8.24 23.86 5.86
CA GLN A 295 9.01 25.06 6.22
C GLN A 295 8.63 26.30 5.42
N PHE A 296 8.27 26.13 4.15
CA PHE A 296 7.88 27.25 3.28
C PHE A 296 6.36 27.36 3.09
N LYS A 297 5.57 26.67 3.93
CA LYS A 297 4.10 26.69 3.91
C LYS A 297 3.50 26.39 2.53
N LYS A 298 3.97 25.34 1.86
CA LYS A 298 3.51 24.96 0.50
C LYS A 298 2.52 23.82 0.56
N ASP A 299 1.38 23.95 -0.11
CA ASP A 299 0.50 22.80 -0.33
C ASP A 299 1.30 21.68 -1.01
N PHE A 300 1.25 20.47 -0.47
CA PHE A 300 2.01 19.36 -1.02
C PHE A 300 1.33 18.01 -0.89
N PHE A 301 1.76 17.08 -1.75
CA PHE A 301 1.48 15.66 -1.64
C PHE A 301 2.77 14.87 -1.72
N THR A 302 2.86 13.79 -0.95
CA THR A 302 4.03 12.93 -0.91
C THR A 302 3.67 11.47 -1.07
N SER A 303 4.46 10.68 -1.80
CA SER A 303 4.28 9.23 -1.88
C SER A 303 5.34 8.50 -1.05
N MET A 304 4.96 7.32 -0.58
CA MET A 304 5.87 6.38 0.08
C MET A 304 6.09 5.16 -0.81
N SER A 305 7.23 4.50 -0.64
CA SER A 305 7.50 3.26 -1.37
C SER A 305 6.41 2.21 -1.06
N PRO A 306 6.16 1.25 -1.98
CA PRO A 306 5.19 0.19 -1.72
C PRO A 306 5.45 -0.58 -0.42
N LYS A 307 6.73 -0.71 -0.01
CA LYS A 307 7.12 -1.35 1.25
C LYS A 307 6.72 -0.52 2.46
N GLU A 308 6.99 0.79 2.44
CA GLU A 308 6.63 1.72 3.51
C GLU A 308 5.11 1.86 3.67
N ARG A 309 4.33 1.77 2.59
CA ARG A 309 2.86 1.80 2.68
C ARG A 309 2.23 0.58 3.36
N ARG A 310 2.88 -0.58 3.34
CA ARG A 310 2.38 -1.77 4.07
C ARG A 310 2.44 -1.58 5.58
N GLU A 311 3.41 -0.79 6.04
CA GLU A 311 3.63 -0.45 7.45
C GLU A 311 3.99 1.03 7.58
N PRO A 312 3.02 1.95 7.37
CA PRO A 312 3.27 3.39 7.31
C PRO A 312 3.95 3.93 8.57
N THR A 313 3.64 3.38 9.75
CA THR A 313 4.23 3.77 11.03
C THR A 313 5.75 3.58 11.09
N LEU A 314 6.34 2.77 10.20
CA LEU A 314 7.79 2.62 10.06
C LEU A 314 8.42 3.70 9.17
N SER A 315 7.63 4.46 8.43
CA SER A 315 8.10 5.55 7.57
C SER A 315 8.42 6.80 8.36
N ARG A 316 9.57 7.40 8.07
CA ARG A 316 9.97 8.73 8.60
C ARG A 316 9.01 9.82 8.15
N ILE A 317 8.53 9.74 6.91
CA ILE A 317 7.56 10.70 6.36
C ILE A 317 6.25 10.61 7.13
N TYR A 318 5.71 9.40 7.30
CA TYR A 318 4.47 9.20 8.04
C TYR A 318 4.61 9.67 9.51
N SER A 319 5.72 9.33 10.17
CA SER A 319 5.98 9.75 11.55
C SER A 319 5.92 11.28 11.71
N LEU A 320 6.56 12.02 10.80
CA LEU A 320 6.54 13.48 10.80
C LEU A 320 5.12 14.02 10.54
N LEU A 321 4.47 13.59 9.46
CA LEU A 321 3.18 14.14 9.06
C LEU A 321 2.06 13.77 10.03
N SER A 322 2.10 12.57 10.62
CA SER A 322 1.17 12.17 11.67
C SER A 322 1.34 13.01 12.93
N ARG A 323 2.59 13.28 13.37
CA ARG A 323 2.90 14.16 14.50
C ARG A 323 2.35 15.58 14.30
N LEU A 324 2.39 16.09 13.06
CA LEU A 324 1.90 17.42 12.71
C LEU A 324 0.41 17.46 12.32
N GLY A 325 -0.28 16.32 12.30
CA GLY A 325 -1.70 16.25 11.95
C GLY A 325 -2.03 16.39 10.46
N CYS A 326 -1.06 16.17 9.57
CA CYS A 326 -1.20 16.32 8.11
C CYS A 326 -0.79 15.04 7.33
N ALA A 327 -1.04 13.86 7.92
CA ALA A 327 -0.80 12.57 7.27
C ALA A 327 -1.74 12.31 6.07
N ASP A 328 -2.80 13.10 5.92
CA ASP A 328 -3.69 13.16 4.76
C ASP A 328 -2.97 13.59 3.46
N ARG A 329 -1.77 14.15 3.55
CA ARG A 329 -0.93 14.51 2.39
C ARG A 329 -0.18 13.33 1.77
N ILE A 330 -0.32 12.13 2.33
CA ILE A 330 0.37 10.93 1.84
C ILE A 330 -0.50 10.21 0.81
N ILE A 331 -0.02 10.14 -0.42
CA ILE A 331 -0.70 9.52 -1.56
C ILE A 331 -0.91 8.01 -1.32
N GLY A 332 -2.15 7.56 -1.55
CA GLY A 332 -2.52 6.14 -1.55
C GLY A 332 -2.89 5.58 -0.18
N LEU A 333 -3.09 6.44 0.82
CA LEU A 333 -3.75 6.10 2.08
C LEU A 333 -5.26 6.37 2.00
N ASP A 334 -6.04 5.69 2.83
CA ASP A 334 -7.51 5.92 2.90
C ASP A 334 -7.85 7.34 3.36
N THR A 335 -6.94 7.95 4.14
CA THR A 335 -7.03 9.33 4.61
C THR A 335 -6.46 10.35 3.63
N THR A 336 -6.07 9.94 2.40
CA THR A 336 -5.47 10.90 1.44
C THR A 336 -6.49 11.99 1.12
N ALA A 337 -6.09 13.25 1.29
CA ALA A 337 -6.94 14.38 0.98
C ALA A 337 -7.20 14.50 -0.54
N PRO A 338 -8.34 15.09 -0.95
CA PRO A 338 -8.56 15.51 -2.33
C PRO A 338 -7.41 16.38 -2.85
N ILE A 339 -7.12 16.29 -4.14
CA ILE A 339 -5.95 16.94 -4.76
C ILE A 339 -5.92 18.47 -4.63
N ASP A 340 -7.08 19.09 -4.45
CA ASP A 340 -7.29 20.52 -4.27
C ASP A 340 -7.46 20.95 -2.81
N ALA A 341 -7.42 20.00 -1.88
CA ALA A 341 -7.55 20.29 -0.46
C ALA A 341 -6.40 21.19 0.01
N LYS A 342 -6.76 22.29 0.67
CA LYS A 342 -5.80 23.19 1.30
C LYS A 342 -5.27 22.62 2.61
N MET A 343 -4.05 23.00 2.98
CA MET A 343 -3.48 22.68 4.29
C MET A 343 -3.82 23.77 5.31
N ASP A 344 -4.25 23.36 6.50
CA ASP A 344 -4.38 24.24 7.66
C ASP A 344 -2.99 24.45 8.28
N TYR A 345 -2.30 25.49 7.81
CA TYR A 345 -0.95 25.78 8.27
C TYR A 345 -0.88 26.34 9.68
N ASP A 346 -1.98 26.87 10.22
CA ASP A 346 -2.01 27.37 11.60
C ASP A 346 -1.95 26.19 12.56
N GLN A 347 -2.79 25.17 12.36
CA GLN A 347 -2.74 23.93 13.16
C GLN A 347 -1.42 23.18 12.98
N VAL A 348 -0.91 23.11 11.74
CA VAL A 348 0.38 22.44 11.46
C VAL A 348 1.53 23.17 12.17
N TYR A 349 1.56 24.50 12.15
CA TYR A 349 2.63 25.27 12.79
C TYR A 349 2.52 25.26 14.30
N GLU A 350 1.33 25.28 14.88
CA GLU A 350 1.16 25.11 16.33
C GLU A 350 1.89 23.84 16.82
N LYS A 351 1.65 22.71 16.15
CA LYS A 351 2.31 21.43 16.47
C LYS A 351 3.79 21.42 16.12
N LEU A 352 4.19 22.05 15.01
CA LEU A 352 5.59 22.10 14.57
C LEU A 352 6.44 22.96 15.51
N GLU A 353 5.95 24.14 15.92
CA GLU A 353 6.64 25.02 16.87
C GLU A 353 6.77 24.36 18.23
N ALA A 354 5.73 23.68 18.73
CA ALA A 354 5.80 22.90 19.96
C ALA A 354 6.85 21.78 19.87
N ALA A 355 6.84 21.01 18.78
CA ALA A 355 7.82 19.96 18.54
C ALA A 355 9.26 20.50 18.36
N ARG A 356 9.40 21.70 17.79
CA ARG A 356 10.68 22.40 17.63
C ARG A 356 11.22 22.87 18.97
N ALA A 357 10.39 23.52 19.79
CA ALA A 357 10.75 23.95 21.13
C ALA A 357 11.19 22.77 21.99
N ASP A 358 10.46 21.64 21.94
CA ASP A 358 10.81 20.39 22.61
C ASP A 358 12.18 19.85 22.18
N SER A 359 12.43 19.81 20.88
CA SER A 359 13.68 19.29 20.31
C SER A 359 14.88 20.20 20.63
N LEU A 360 14.69 21.53 20.61
CA LEU A 360 15.71 22.49 21.01
C LEU A 360 16.01 22.43 22.51
N ALA A 361 14.99 22.27 23.35
CA ALA A 361 15.16 22.11 24.80
C ALA A 361 15.94 20.82 25.13
N TYR A 362 15.61 19.71 24.45
CA TYR A 362 16.40 18.48 24.55
C TYR A 362 17.85 18.70 24.10
N LEU A 363 18.07 19.31 22.93
CA LEU A 363 19.43 19.54 22.40
C LEU A 363 20.26 20.41 23.36
N LYS A 364 19.67 21.48 23.90
CA LYS A 364 20.31 22.35 24.89
C LYS A 364 20.72 21.56 26.13
N ALA A 365 19.78 20.82 26.73
CA ALA A 365 20.07 20.03 27.92
C ALA A 365 21.12 18.94 27.67
N ALA A 366 21.08 18.29 26.50
CA ALA A 366 22.04 17.28 26.11
C ALA A 366 23.47 17.86 25.95
N VAL A 367 23.60 19.03 25.31
CA VAL A 367 24.90 19.70 25.16
C VAL A 367 25.41 20.16 26.53
N GLU A 368 24.59 20.87 27.32
CA GLU A 368 24.97 21.37 28.64
C GLU A 368 25.22 20.24 29.66
N GLY A 369 24.61 19.07 29.47
CA GLY A 369 24.68 17.93 30.39
C GLY A 369 23.80 18.12 31.62
N THR A 370 22.72 18.87 31.47
CA THR A 370 21.72 19.08 32.50
C THR A 370 20.62 18.02 32.39
N ALA A 371 19.68 18.03 33.33
CA ALA A 371 18.54 17.13 33.29
C ALA A 371 17.73 17.34 31.99
N LEU A 372 17.39 16.25 31.31
CA LEU A 372 16.57 16.30 30.11
C LEU A 372 15.14 16.74 30.47
N PRO A 373 14.50 17.60 29.65
CA PRO A 373 13.11 17.96 29.87
C PRO A 373 12.21 16.74 29.75
N GLU A 374 11.06 16.74 30.42
CA GLU A 374 10.04 15.72 30.20
C GLU A 374 9.60 15.71 28.72
N GLU A 375 9.21 14.54 28.22
CA GLU A 375 8.73 14.40 26.85
C GLU A 375 7.33 15.01 26.72
N MET A 376 7.21 16.14 26.00
CA MET A 376 5.91 16.76 25.78
C MET A 376 5.03 15.83 24.94
N GLY A 377 3.91 15.39 25.52
CA GLY A 377 2.84 14.76 24.75
C GLY A 377 3.20 13.40 24.15
N ALA A 378 3.76 12.48 24.95
CA ALA A 378 3.42 11.08 24.73
C ALA A 378 1.92 10.92 25.04
N ALA A 379 1.05 11.35 24.13
CA ALA A 379 -0.33 10.89 24.12
C ALA A 379 -0.21 9.37 24.18
N GLN A 380 -0.60 8.78 25.31
CA GLN A 380 -0.82 7.35 25.39
C GLN A 380 -1.82 7.08 24.29
N GLU A 381 -1.35 6.52 23.16
CA GLU A 381 -2.23 6.00 22.14
C GLU A 381 -3.22 5.13 22.89
N GLN A 382 -4.49 5.56 22.94
CA GLN A 382 -5.54 4.78 23.56
C GLN A 382 -5.40 3.36 23.02
N ALA A 383 -5.28 2.39 23.92
CA ALA A 383 -5.15 1.01 23.52
C ALA A 383 -6.29 0.69 22.55
N LYS A 384 -5.94 0.20 21.36
CA LYS A 384 -6.88 -0.23 20.31
C LYS A 384 -6.78 -1.76 20.17
N PRO A 385 -7.86 -2.43 19.77
CA PRO A 385 -7.78 -3.85 19.44
C PRO A 385 -6.87 -4.05 18.22
N ASN A 386 -6.19 -5.19 18.18
CA ASN A 386 -5.31 -5.56 17.08
C ASN A 386 -6.14 -6.08 15.89
N LEU A 387 -6.59 -5.19 15.00
CA LEU A 387 -7.22 -5.59 13.75
C LEU A 387 -6.16 -5.93 12.69
N CYS A 388 -6.50 -6.85 11.77
CA CYS A 388 -5.61 -7.18 10.66
C CYS A 388 -5.30 -5.96 9.80
N LYS A 389 -4.11 -5.95 9.18
CA LYS A 389 -3.70 -4.89 8.25
C LYS A 389 -4.71 -4.78 7.11
N ALA A 390 -4.90 -3.56 6.58
CA ALA A 390 -5.85 -3.31 5.49
C ALA A 390 -5.58 -4.23 4.27
N GLU A 391 -4.32 -4.51 3.95
CA GLU A 391 -3.95 -5.42 2.86
C GLU A 391 -4.28 -6.90 3.10
N ASP A 392 -4.51 -7.31 4.36
CA ASP A 392 -4.88 -8.67 4.77
C ASP A 392 -6.38 -8.82 5.02
N CYS A 393 -7.10 -7.72 5.22
CA CYS A 393 -8.52 -7.74 5.49
C CYS A 393 -9.32 -8.26 4.28
N THR A 394 -10.14 -9.29 4.51
CA THR A 394 -11.04 -9.91 3.52
C THR A 394 -12.40 -9.24 3.39
N GLY A 395 -12.74 -8.35 4.34
CA GLY A 395 -14.03 -7.65 4.43
C GLY A 395 -15.21 -8.57 4.66
N CYS A 396 -15.01 -9.65 5.43
CA CYS A 396 -16.05 -10.58 5.84
C CYS A 396 -16.94 -10.06 6.98
N THR A 397 -16.71 -8.86 7.51
CA THR A 397 -17.52 -8.23 8.58
C THR A 397 -17.52 -8.96 9.95
N ALA A 398 -16.87 -10.13 10.09
CA ALA A 398 -16.83 -10.90 11.34
C ALA A 398 -16.40 -10.07 12.57
N CYS A 399 -15.38 -9.21 12.42
CA CYS A 399 -14.90 -8.33 13.50
C CYS A 399 -15.95 -7.31 13.97
N ALA A 400 -16.77 -6.78 13.05
CA ALA A 400 -17.86 -5.87 13.38
C ALA A 400 -19.02 -6.63 14.04
N ALA A 401 -19.43 -7.74 13.43
CA ALA A 401 -20.54 -8.55 13.94
C ALA A 401 -20.29 -9.11 15.35
N VAL A 402 -19.05 -9.51 15.67
CA VAL A 402 -18.74 -10.05 17.01
C VAL A 402 -18.67 -8.97 18.10
N CYS A 403 -18.66 -7.68 17.73
CA CYS A 403 -18.44 -6.59 18.66
C CYS A 403 -19.68 -6.36 19.55
N PRO A 404 -19.60 -6.59 20.87
CA PRO A 404 -20.77 -6.56 21.75
C PRO A 404 -21.33 -5.15 21.99
N VAL A 405 -20.55 -4.13 21.66
CA VAL A 405 -20.85 -2.71 21.91
C VAL A 405 -20.97 -1.89 20.61
N GLY A 406 -20.94 -2.56 19.45
CA GLY A 406 -21.02 -1.90 18.14
C GLY A 406 -19.92 -0.87 17.92
N ALA A 407 -18.72 -1.11 18.44
CA ALA A 407 -17.59 -0.18 18.34
C ALA A 407 -16.83 -0.27 17.01
N ILE A 408 -17.16 -1.23 16.13
CA ILE A 408 -16.47 -1.41 14.85
C ILE A 408 -17.48 -1.19 13.72
N GLU A 409 -17.22 -0.18 12.90
CA GLU A 409 -18.02 0.16 11.72
C GLU A 409 -17.27 -0.25 10.45
N MET A 410 -17.96 -0.82 9.47
CA MET A 410 -17.36 -1.17 8.17
C MET A 410 -17.53 0.01 7.20
N LYS A 411 -16.43 0.72 6.89
CA LYS A 411 -16.43 1.90 6.00
C LYS A 411 -15.71 1.62 4.69
N PRO A 412 -16.17 2.16 3.55
CA PRO A 412 -15.45 2.02 2.29
C PRO A 412 -14.13 2.78 2.34
N ASP A 413 -13.06 2.13 1.87
CA ASP A 413 -11.77 2.79 1.61
C ASP A 413 -11.79 3.58 0.29
N HIS A 414 -10.67 4.23 -0.04
CA HIS A 414 -10.53 5.00 -1.29
C HIS A 414 -10.63 4.14 -2.56
N GLU A 415 -10.55 2.80 -2.42
CA GLU A 415 -10.75 1.83 -3.50
C GLU A 415 -12.17 1.25 -3.48
N GLY A 416 -13.03 1.66 -2.54
CA GLY A 416 -14.40 1.20 -2.35
C GLY A 416 -14.56 -0.12 -1.60
N PHE A 417 -13.49 -0.71 -1.05
CA PHE A 417 -13.59 -1.92 -0.23
C PHE A 417 -13.94 -1.56 1.21
N LEU A 418 -14.88 -2.28 1.82
CA LEU A 418 -15.24 -2.08 3.23
C LEU A 418 -14.10 -2.52 4.17
N ARG A 419 -13.74 -1.65 5.11
CA ARG A 419 -12.70 -1.79 6.15
C ARG A 419 -13.27 -1.53 7.54
N PRO A 420 -12.82 -2.28 8.57
CA PRO A 420 -13.24 -2.03 9.94
C PRO A 420 -12.57 -0.76 10.48
N VAL A 421 -13.37 0.13 11.06
CA VAL A 421 -12.95 1.34 11.77
C VAL A 421 -13.42 1.25 13.21
N VAL A 422 -12.49 1.33 14.17
CA VAL A 422 -12.79 1.26 15.60
C VAL A 422 -13.15 2.64 16.13
N GLY A 423 -14.34 2.79 16.69
CA GLY A 423 -14.80 3.98 17.39
C GLY A 423 -14.54 3.93 18.89
N GLU A 424 -14.89 5.02 19.57
CA GLU A 424 -14.60 5.27 21.00
C GLU A 424 -15.35 4.35 21.96
N LYS A 425 -16.43 3.69 21.50
CA LYS A 425 -17.20 2.72 22.31
C LYS A 425 -16.41 1.43 22.61
N CYS A 426 -15.19 1.28 22.11
CA CYS A 426 -14.42 0.06 22.25
C CYS A 426 -14.03 -0.20 23.71
N ILE A 427 -14.55 -1.30 24.27
CA ILE A 427 -14.23 -1.77 25.63
C ILE A 427 -13.02 -2.72 25.69
N LEU A 428 -12.23 -2.82 24.60
CA LEU A 428 -11.05 -3.68 24.49
C LEU A 428 -11.25 -5.16 24.88
N CYS A 429 -12.45 -5.71 24.64
CA CYS A 429 -12.73 -7.13 24.89
C CYS A 429 -12.00 -8.11 23.95
N ARG A 430 -11.34 -7.60 22.89
CA ARG A 430 -10.54 -8.35 21.89
C ARG A 430 -11.25 -9.48 21.12
N LYS A 431 -12.58 -9.62 21.25
CA LYS A 431 -13.36 -10.60 20.47
C LYS A 431 -13.18 -10.46 18.96
N CYS A 432 -13.02 -9.22 18.47
CA CYS A 432 -12.77 -8.93 17.06
C CYS A 432 -11.46 -9.51 16.52
N GLU A 433 -10.44 -9.70 17.37
CA GLU A 433 -9.16 -10.30 16.99
C GLU A 433 -9.35 -11.80 16.74
N ASN A 434 -10.04 -12.49 17.65
CA ASN A 434 -10.35 -13.91 17.56
C ASN A 434 -11.33 -14.27 16.45
N ALA A 435 -12.23 -13.35 16.08
CA ALA A 435 -13.16 -13.57 14.99
C ALA A 435 -12.55 -13.31 13.60
N CYS A 436 -11.33 -12.76 13.51
CA CYS A 436 -10.73 -12.33 12.26
C CYS A 436 -9.97 -13.48 11.56
N PRO A 437 -10.40 -13.97 10.39
CA PRO A 437 -9.71 -15.07 9.69
C PRO A 437 -8.30 -14.73 9.16
N ALA A 438 -7.92 -13.45 9.20
CA ALA A 438 -6.58 -13.00 8.87
C ALA A 438 -5.60 -13.06 10.06
N LEU A 439 -6.12 -13.14 11.29
CA LEU A 439 -5.35 -13.22 12.53
C LEU A 439 -5.39 -14.62 13.16
N THR A 440 -6.38 -15.42 12.81
CA THR A 440 -6.55 -16.80 13.26
C THR A 440 -6.20 -17.81 12.18
N GLU A 441 -6.13 -19.09 12.54
CA GLU A 441 -5.96 -20.15 11.56
C GLU A 441 -7.30 -20.39 10.80
N PRO A 442 -7.29 -20.50 9.46
CA PRO A 442 -8.49 -20.66 8.68
C PRO A 442 -9.17 -21.97 9.02
N VAL A 443 -10.50 -21.98 9.02
CA VAL A 443 -11.23 -23.24 9.11
C VAL A 443 -10.92 -24.07 7.86
N LYS A 444 -10.33 -25.25 8.09
CA LYS A 444 -9.99 -26.22 7.06
C LYS A 444 -10.99 -27.36 7.07
N GLY A 445 -11.51 -27.71 5.89
CA GLY A 445 -12.20 -28.97 5.66
C GLY A 445 -11.21 -30.07 5.25
N PRO A 446 -11.60 -31.35 5.34
CA PRO A 446 -10.86 -32.44 4.71
C PRO A 446 -10.72 -32.19 3.21
N ASP A 447 -9.64 -32.70 2.62
CA ASP A 447 -9.49 -32.71 1.17
C ASP A 447 -10.53 -33.67 0.56
N PRO A 448 -11.30 -33.23 -0.45
CA PRO A 448 -12.28 -34.10 -1.10
C PRO A 448 -11.57 -35.22 -1.87
N ASN A 449 -12.13 -36.43 -1.88
CA ASN A 449 -11.55 -37.56 -2.60
C ASN A 449 -11.61 -37.36 -4.13
N CYS A 450 -12.66 -36.72 -4.62
CA CYS A 450 -12.93 -36.50 -6.03
C CYS A 450 -13.61 -35.15 -6.25
N ALA A 451 -13.80 -34.80 -7.52
CA ALA A 451 -14.59 -33.67 -7.95
C ALA A 451 -15.81 -34.17 -8.74
N HIS A 452 -16.94 -33.47 -8.66
CA HIS A 452 -18.13 -33.82 -9.43
C HIS A 452 -18.42 -32.75 -10.48
N GLY A 453 -18.67 -33.18 -11.71
CA GLY A 453 -19.32 -32.34 -12.72
C GLY A 453 -20.83 -32.50 -12.62
N VAL A 454 -21.53 -31.44 -12.26
CA VAL A 454 -22.94 -31.49 -11.86
C VAL A 454 -23.78 -30.50 -12.66
N TRP A 455 -24.97 -30.95 -13.08
CA TRP A 455 -25.97 -30.12 -13.72
C TRP A 455 -27.37 -30.39 -13.15
N ASN A 456 -28.16 -29.32 -13.05
CA ASN A 456 -29.55 -29.38 -12.67
C ASN A 456 -30.38 -30.00 -13.81
N LYS A 457 -31.28 -30.95 -13.50
CA LYS A 457 -32.18 -31.57 -14.49
C LYS A 457 -33.27 -30.61 -14.97
N ASN A 458 -33.57 -29.55 -14.21
CA ASN A 458 -34.43 -28.46 -14.67
C ASN A 458 -33.64 -27.49 -15.55
N ASP A 459 -33.90 -27.56 -16.86
CA ASP A 459 -33.20 -26.78 -17.88
C ASP A 459 -33.45 -25.26 -17.80
N GLU A 460 -34.61 -24.83 -17.30
CA GLU A 460 -34.92 -23.42 -17.12
C GLU A 460 -34.06 -22.81 -16.00
N VAL A 461 -34.03 -23.48 -14.85
CA VAL A 461 -33.17 -23.09 -13.71
C VAL A 461 -31.70 -23.15 -14.10
N ARG A 462 -31.30 -24.20 -14.83
CA ARG A 462 -29.93 -24.35 -15.33
C ARG A 462 -29.58 -23.19 -16.23
N SER A 463 -30.40 -22.87 -17.24
CA SER A 463 -30.15 -21.78 -18.21
C SER A 463 -30.11 -20.40 -17.54
N GLY A 464 -30.94 -20.16 -16.52
CA GLY A 464 -30.91 -18.93 -15.72
C GLY A 464 -29.72 -18.82 -14.74
N SER A 465 -28.90 -19.85 -14.61
CA SER A 465 -27.73 -19.89 -13.73
C SER A 465 -26.42 -19.69 -14.49
N SER A 466 -25.36 -19.25 -13.82
CA SER A 466 -24.05 -19.04 -14.48
C SER A 466 -23.36 -20.32 -14.94
N SER A 467 -23.71 -21.46 -14.35
CA SER A 467 -23.10 -22.76 -14.62
C SER A 467 -24.17 -23.85 -14.70
N GLY A 468 -23.94 -25.02 -14.10
CA GLY A 468 -24.90 -26.13 -14.04
C GLY A 468 -26.09 -25.95 -13.10
N GLY A 469 -26.23 -24.83 -12.38
CA GLY A 469 -27.45 -24.53 -11.60
C GLY A 469 -27.61 -25.25 -10.26
N VAL A 470 -26.48 -25.65 -9.64
CA VAL A 470 -26.45 -26.40 -8.36
C VAL A 470 -26.90 -25.55 -7.17
N PHE A 471 -26.58 -24.25 -7.14
CA PHE A 471 -27.02 -23.33 -6.07
C PHE A 471 -28.52 -23.40 -5.82
N SER A 472 -29.33 -23.38 -6.89
CA SER A 472 -30.80 -23.44 -6.77
C SER A 472 -31.30 -24.77 -6.19
N LEU A 473 -30.56 -25.87 -6.38
CA LEU A 473 -30.90 -27.16 -5.77
C LEU A 473 -30.67 -27.15 -4.26
N LEU A 474 -29.52 -26.61 -3.83
CA LEU A 474 -29.20 -26.44 -2.41
C LEU A 474 -30.20 -25.51 -1.72
N ALA A 475 -30.54 -24.40 -2.37
CA ALA A 475 -31.54 -23.46 -1.88
C ALA A 475 -32.91 -24.14 -1.71
N GLY A 476 -33.38 -24.84 -2.74
CA GLY A 476 -34.63 -25.59 -2.68
C GLY A 476 -34.65 -26.62 -1.56
N HIS A 477 -33.56 -27.39 -1.38
CA HIS A 477 -33.46 -28.39 -0.31
C HIS A 477 -33.65 -27.80 1.09
N VAL A 478 -33.09 -26.62 1.36
CA VAL A 478 -33.24 -25.95 2.67
C VAL A 478 -34.61 -25.30 2.83
N LEU A 479 -35.15 -24.70 1.77
CA LEU A 479 -36.48 -24.10 1.78
C LEU A 479 -37.60 -25.15 1.93
N ASP A 480 -37.45 -26.33 1.32
CA ASP A 480 -38.36 -27.48 1.46
C ASP A 480 -38.47 -27.95 2.93
N GLN A 481 -37.51 -27.59 3.78
CA GLN A 481 -37.49 -27.87 5.23
C GLN A 481 -37.99 -26.69 6.08
N GLY A 482 -38.57 -25.65 5.47
CA GLY A 482 -39.00 -24.43 6.17
C GLY A 482 -37.84 -23.52 6.60
N GLY A 483 -36.66 -23.69 5.99
CA GLY A 483 -35.47 -22.91 6.26
C GLY A 483 -35.39 -21.59 5.50
N VAL A 484 -34.22 -20.97 5.51
CA VAL A 484 -33.91 -19.73 4.78
C VAL A 484 -32.56 -19.79 4.08
N VAL A 485 -32.39 -18.97 3.05
CA VAL A 485 -31.18 -18.92 2.22
C VAL A 485 -30.57 -17.53 2.27
N TYR A 486 -29.28 -17.44 2.60
CA TYR A 486 -28.49 -16.23 2.52
C TYR A 486 -27.53 -16.27 1.32
N GLY A 487 -27.58 -15.23 0.49
CA GLY A 487 -26.77 -15.15 -0.72
C GLY A 487 -26.68 -13.75 -1.31
N ALA A 488 -25.80 -13.59 -2.30
CA ALA A 488 -25.50 -12.29 -2.90
C ALA A 488 -26.50 -11.90 -4.01
N ALA A 489 -27.14 -10.74 -3.87
CA ALA A 489 -28.04 -10.13 -4.84
C ALA A 489 -27.66 -8.67 -5.11
N PHE A 490 -28.16 -8.10 -6.21
CA PHE A 490 -28.09 -6.65 -6.43
C PHE A 490 -29.22 -5.96 -5.67
N ASP A 491 -28.93 -4.83 -5.03
CA ASP A 491 -29.94 -3.92 -4.49
C ASP A 491 -30.44 -2.93 -5.56
N GLY A 492 -31.35 -2.02 -5.17
CA GLY A 492 -31.89 -1.00 -6.07
C GLY A 492 -30.85 0.00 -6.62
N TYR A 493 -29.65 0.05 -6.04
CA TYR A 493 -28.53 0.88 -6.49
C TYR A 493 -27.48 0.07 -7.25
N MET A 494 -27.81 -1.17 -7.65
CA MET A 494 -26.88 -2.11 -8.27
C MET A 494 -25.64 -2.40 -7.43
N ALA A 495 -25.69 -2.17 -6.11
CA ALA A 495 -24.66 -2.65 -5.19
C ALA A 495 -24.93 -4.13 -4.85
N VAL A 496 -23.87 -4.91 -4.67
CA VAL A 496 -24.01 -6.32 -4.30
C VAL A 496 -24.12 -6.43 -2.79
N ARG A 497 -25.20 -7.03 -2.30
CA ARG A 497 -25.45 -7.26 -0.87
C ARG A 497 -25.80 -8.72 -0.60
N HIS A 498 -25.40 -9.23 0.55
CA HIS A 498 -25.98 -10.47 1.07
C HIS A 498 -27.39 -10.18 1.59
N THR A 499 -28.34 -11.02 1.20
CA THR A 499 -29.77 -10.90 1.52
C THR A 499 -30.31 -12.26 1.95
N CYS A 500 -31.45 -12.25 2.64
CA CYS A 500 -32.18 -13.45 3.03
C CYS A 500 -33.30 -13.74 2.03
N ALA A 501 -33.52 -15.01 1.69
CA ALA A 501 -34.64 -15.50 0.92
C ALA A 501 -35.36 -16.63 1.69
N ALA A 502 -36.67 -16.53 1.77
CA ALA A 502 -37.58 -17.53 2.35
C ALA A 502 -38.42 -18.25 1.28
N SER A 503 -38.24 -17.92 0.00
CA SER A 503 -38.92 -18.57 -1.12
C SER A 503 -38.01 -18.74 -2.34
N MET A 504 -38.38 -19.66 -3.25
CA MET A 504 -37.64 -19.87 -4.49
C MET A 504 -37.74 -18.69 -5.47
N GLU A 505 -38.78 -17.85 -5.34
CA GLU A 505 -38.92 -16.61 -6.10
C GLU A 505 -37.85 -15.60 -5.67
N GLU A 506 -37.67 -15.40 -4.37
CA GLU A 506 -36.63 -14.51 -3.82
C GLU A 506 -35.21 -15.01 -4.14
N VAL A 507 -35.00 -16.34 -4.15
CA VAL A 507 -33.72 -16.97 -4.55
C VAL A 507 -33.32 -16.62 -6.00
N ALA A 508 -34.28 -16.26 -6.87
CA ALA A 508 -33.98 -15.93 -8.27
C ALA A 508 -32.99 -14.76 -8.39
N ALA A 509 -33.10 -13.74 -7.53
CA ALA A 509 -32.18 -12.59 -7.51
C ALA A 509 -30.75 -12.97 -7.09
N MET A 510 -30.59 -14.07 -6.34
CA MET A 510 -29.30 -14.59 -5.91
C MET A 510 -28.59 -15.40 -7.00
N ARG A 511 -29.31 -15.84 -8.04
CA ARG A 511 -28.71 -16.58 -9.16
C ARG A 511 -27.69 -15.74 -9.93
N GLY A 512 -26.76 -16.44 -10.55
CA GLY A 512 -25.72 -15.85 -11.38
C GLY A 512 -24.55 -15.25 -10.59
N SER A 513 -23.38 -15.26 -11.20
CA SER A 513 -22.15 -14.72 -10.62
C SER A 513 -22.20 -13.20 -10.56
N LYS A 514 -21.83 -12.62 -9.41
CA LYS A 514 -21.56 -11.19 -9.24
C LYS A 514 -20.05 -10.99 -9.01
N TYR A 515 -19.34 -10.42 -9.98
CA TYR A 515 -17.90 -10.16 -9.89
C TYR A 515 -17.60 -8.84 -9.17
N VAL A 516 -18.08 -8.69 -7.94
CA VAL A 516 -17.89 -7.52 -7.07
C VAL A 516 -17.96 -7.99 -5.62
N GLN A 517 -17.30 -7.30 -4.68
CA GLN A 517 -17.49 -7.59 -3.26
C GLN A 517 -18.95 -7.41 -2.87
N SER A 518 -19.53 -8.39 -2.17
CA SER A 518 -20.81 -8.21 -1.49
C SER A 518 -20.64 -7.53 -0.12
N ASP A 519 -21.54 -6.61 0.19
CA ASP A 519 -21.71 -6.10 1.56
C ASP A 519 -22.54 -7.09 2.37
N LEU A 520 -22.01 -7.50 3.53
CA LEU A 520 -22.65 -8.45 4.42
C LEU A 520 -23.61 -7.79 5.41
N GLY A 521 -23.44 -6.49 5.73
CA GLY A 521 -24.24 -5.82 6.77
C GLY A 521 -24.47 -6.68 8.01
N GLU A 522 -25.73 -6.85 8.40
CA GLU A 522 -26.18 -7.63 9.56
C GLU A 522 -26.35 -9.14 9.28
N THR A 523 -25.96 -9.63 8.10
CA THR A 523 -26.23 -11.02 7.67
C THR A 523 -25.76 -12.06 8.69
N PHE A 524 -24.61 -11.86 9.34
CA PHE A 524 -24.10 -12.81 10.32
C PHE A 524 -24.98 -12.88 11.57
N HIS A 525 -25.45 -11.74 12.07
CA HIS A 525 -26.40 -11.69 13.19
C HIS A 525 -27.70 -12.39 12.83
N GLN A 526 -28.25 -12.10 11.65
CA GLN A 526 -29.48 -12.71 11.16
C GLN A 526 -29.35 -14.23 10.99
N VAL A 527 -28.23 -14.72 10.42
CA VAL A 527 -27.95 -16.16 10.32
C VAL A 527 -27.96 -16.80 11.70
N LYS A 528 -27.26 -16.22 12.67
CA LYS A 528 -27.21 -16.76 14.04
C LYS A 528 -28.60 -16.79 14.68
N GLU A 529 -29.39 -15.73 14.52
CA GLU A 529 -30.76 -15.67 15.03
C GLU A 529 -31.64 -16.80 14.46
N GLN A 530 -31.61 -17.04 13.15
CA GLN A 530 -32.38 -18.13 12.54
C GLN A 530 -31.90 -19.51 13.01
N LEU A 531 -30.58 -19.68 13.16
CA LEU A 531 -30.00 -20.93 13.66
C LEU A 531 -30.40 -21.19 15.12
N GLU A 532 -30.37 -20.18 15.97
CA GLU A 532 -30.79 -20.26 17.38
C GLU A 532 -32.31 -20.47 17.53
N ALA A 533 -33.10 -20.01 16.56
CA ALA A 533 -34.51 -20.34 16.43
C ALA A 533 -34.78 -21.75 15.87
N GLY A 534 -33.74 -22.56 15.63
CA GLY A 534 -33.86 -23.94 15.16
C GLY A 534 -34.18 -24.10 13.67
N LYS A 535 -34.17 -23.02 12.88
CA LYS A 535 -34.47 -23.09 11.45
C LYS A 535 -33.26 -23.58 10.64
N PRO A 536 -33.46 -24.40 9.60
CA PRO A 536 -32.41 -24.70 8.62
C PRO A 536 -31.95 -23.43 7.89
N VAL A 537 -30.64 -23.27 7.72
CA VAL A 537 -30.05 -22.13 7.01
C VAL A 537 -29.07 -22.61 5.96
N LEU A 538 -29.19 -22.10 4.73
CA LEU A 538 -28.14 -22.15 3.73
C LEU A 538 -27.42 -20.81 3.70
N PHE A 539 -26.14 -20.77 4.04
CA PHE A 539 -25.29 -19.60 3.80
C PHE A 539 -24.39 -19.83 2.58
N THR A 540 -24.52 -18.97 1.56
CA THR A 540 -23.66 -18.99 0.37
C THR A 540 -22.78 -17.76 0.29
N GLY A 541 -21.50 -17.93 -0.05
CA GLY A 541 -20.57 -16.81 -0.12
C GLY A 541 -19.21 -17.19 -0.68
N LEU A 542 -18.23 -16.32 -0.53
CA LEU A 542 -16.83 -16.68 -0.77
C LEU A 542 -16.27 -17.45 0.42
N ALA A 543 -15.22 -18.24 0.22
CA ALA A 543 -14.59 -19.01 1.30
C ALA A 543 -14.17 -18.14 2.49
N CYS A 544 -13.65 -16.93 2.23
CA CYS A 544 -13.30 -15.98 3.28
C CYS A 544 -14.50 -15.42 4.05
N GLN A 545 -15.70 -15.44 3.47
CA GLN A 545 -16.95 -15.05 4.14
C GLN A 545 -17.50 -16.22 4.95
N VAL A 546 -17.45 -17.45 4.42
CA VAL A 546 -17.83 -18.66 5.16
C VAL A 546 -16.95 -18.86 6.39
N ASP A 547 -15.63 -18.70 6.23
CA ASP A 547 -14.71 -18.79 7.36
C ASP A 547 -14.95 -17.70 8.41
N GLY A 548 -15.23 -16.47 7.95
CA GLY A 548 -15.65 -15.37 8.83
C GLY A 548 -16.94 -15.66 9.59
N LEU A 549 -17.94 -16.28 8.95
CA LEU A 549 -19.17 -16.70 9.61
C LEU A 549 -18.90 -17.76 10.68
N LYS A 550 -18.10 -18.78 10.36
CA LYS A 550 -17.76 -19.86 11.31
C LYS A 550 -17.03 -19.32 12.54
N HIS A 551 -16.06 -18.42 12.35
CA HIS A 551 -15.38 -17.74 13.45
C HIS A 551 -16.31 -16.87 14.29
N TYR A 552 -17.24 -16.15 13.66
CA TYR A 552 -18.26 -15.36 14.37
C TYR A 552 -19.21 -16.24 15.20
N LEU A 553 -19.66 -17.37 14.64
CA LEU A 553 -20.56 -18.32 15.31
C LEU A 553 -19.87 -19.03 16.50
N GLY A 554 -18.57 -19.32 16.37
CA GLY A 554 -17.74 -19.90 17.43
C GLY A 554 -18.06 -21.35 17.79
N ARG A 555 -19.00 -21.99 17.09
CA ARG A 555 -19.37 -23.40 17.21
C ARG A 555 -20.02 -23.89 15.91
N ASP A 556 -20.07 -25.21 15.73
CA ASP A 556 -20.81 -25.83 14.64
C ASP A 556 -22.32 -25.88 14.94
N TYR A 557 -23.13 -25.79 13.88
CA TYR A 557 -24.59 -25.87 13.92
C TYR A 557 -25.05 -26.95 12.96
N ASP A 558 -25.82 -27.93 13.43
CA ASP A 558 -26.33 -29.01 12.57
C ASP A 558 -27.27 -28.49 11.48
N ASN A 559 -28.08 -27.49 11.82
CA ASN A 559 -29.02 -26.79 10.93
C ASN A 559 -28.38 -25.72 10.02
N LEU A 560 -27.04 -25.60 9.98
CA LEU A 560 -26.33 -24.74 9.04
C LEU A 560 -25.70 -25.54 7.91
N LEU A 561 -26.10 -25.26 6.67
CA LEU A 561 -25.42 -25.69 5.45
C LEU A 561 -24.62 -24.52 4.87
N THR A 562 -23.35 -24.75 4.56
CA THR A 562 -22.48 -23.73 3.97
C THR A 562 -22.03 -24.09 2.56
N CYS A 563 -22.08 -23.12 1.65
CA CYS A 563 -21.62 -23.28 0.27
C CYS A 563 -20.70 -22.13 -0.13
N ASP A 564 -19.47 -22.44 -0.51
CA ASP A 564 -18.54 -21.43 -1.05
C ASP A 564 -18.28 -21.58 -2.56
N LEU A 565 -17.52 -20.64 -3.13
CA LEU A 565 -17.22 -20.59 -4.56
C LEU A 565 -15.72 -20.65 -4.84
N VAL A 566 -15.35 -21.32 -5.94
CA VAL A 566 -14.01 -21.17 -6.54
C VAL A 566 -13.87 -19.74 -7.06
N CYS A 567 -13.12 -18.93 -6.32
CA CYS A 567 -13.08 -17.47 -6.49
C CYS A 567 -11.80 -17.02 -7.21
N ASN A 568 -11.95 -16.19 -8.25
CA ASN A 568 -10.84 -15.56 -8.97
C ASN A 568 -10.56 -14.12 -8.50
N GLY A 569 -10.71 -13.87 -7.19
CA GLY A 569 -10.53 -12.58 -6.56
C GLY A 569 -11.74 -11.65 -6.66
N VAL A 570 -11.73 -10.60 -5.84
CA VAL A 570 -12.89 -9.74 -5.60
C VAL A 570 -12.62 -8.32 -6.13
N PRO A 571 -13.34 -7.87 -7.18
CA PRO A 571 -13.22 -6.50 -7.69
C PRO A 571 -13.72 -5.41 -6.75
N SER A 572 -13.14 -4.22 -6.92
CA SER A 572 -13.53 -2.97 -6.26
C SER A 572 -15.00 -2.59 -6.54
N PRO A 573 -15.82 -2.39 -5.49
CA PRO A 573 -17.16 -1.82 -5.63
C PRO A 573 -17.16 -0.41 -6.25
N ALA A 574 -16.19 0.45 -5.90
CA ALA A 574 -16.11 1.80 -6.47
C ALA A 574 -15.84 1.81 -7.97
N VAL A 575 -14.92 0.96 -8.45
CA VAL A 575 -14.64 0.80 -9.89
C VAL A 575 -15.87 0.24 -10.62
N PHE A 576 -16.59 -0.70 -10.00
CA PHE A 576 -17.83 -1.24 -10.58
C PHE A 576 -18.91 -0.17 -10.70
N GLN A 577 -19.13 0.63 -9.66
CA GLN A 577 -20.10 1.72 -9.68
C GLN A 577 -19.74 2.80 -10.71
N ALA A 578 -18.46 3.18 -10.81
CA ALA A 578 -17.98 4.08 -11.85
C ALA A 578 -18.24 3.52 -13.27
N TYR A 579 -18.03 2.21 -13.46
CA TYR A 579 -18.31 1.53 -14.71
C TYR A 579 -19.80 1.53 -15.07
N LEU A 580 -20.69 1.24 -14.11
CA LEU A 580 -22.14 1.29 -14.33
C LEU A 580 -22.63 2.71 -14.66
N LYS A 581 -22.13 3.71 -13.93
CA LYS A 581 -22.45 5.12 -14.16
C LYS A 581 -22.09 5.53 -15.60
N LYS A 582 -20.89 5.15 -16.05
CA LYS A 582 -20.40 5.39 -17.40
C LYS A 582 -21.28 4.73 -18.47
N LEU A 583 -21.64 3.45 -18.29
CA LEU A 583 -22.57 2.77 -19.20
C LEU A 583 -23.94 3.47 -19.26
N GLY A 584 -24.46 3.92 -18.12
CA GLY A 584 -25.73 4.65 -18.08
C GLY A 584 -25.67 5.99 -18.81
N MET A 585 -24.54 6.72 -18.71
CA MET A 585 -24.34 7.95 -19.48
C MET A 585 -24.21 7.69 -20.99
N GLU A 586 -23.46 6.66 -21.39
CA GLU A 586 -23.27 6.30 -22.80
C GLU A 586 -24.59 5.86 -23.47
N HIS A 587 -25.46 5.19 -22.72
CA HIS A 587 -26.77 4.75 -23.21
C HIS A 587 -27.84 5.84 -23.11
N GLY A 588 -27.73 6.75 -22.13
CA GLY A 588 -28.73 7.80 -21.86
C GLY A 588 -29.81 7.39 -20.84
N ALA A 589 -29.70 6.23 -20.20
CA ALA A 589 -30.60 5.78 -19.13
C ALA A 589 -29.82 4.99 -18.05
N PRO A 590 -30.24 5.04 -16.77
CA PRO A 590 -29.57 4.29 -15.69
C PRO A 590 -29.58 2.77 -15.91
N VAL A 591 -28.54 2.08 -15.43
CA VAL A 591 -28.49 0.61 -15.41
C VAL A 591 -29.40 0.07 -14.31
N THR A 592 -30.27 -0.88 -14.66
CA THR A 592 -31.24 -1.52 -13.75
C THR A 592 -31.02 -3.02 -13.59
N GLY A 593 -30.13 -3.63 -14.38
CA GLY A 593 -29.82 -5.05 -14.25
C GLY A 593 -28.53 -5.44 -14.95
N LEU A 594 -27.86 -6.48 -14.44
CA LEU A 594 -26.61 -6.97 -14.99
C LEU A 594 -26.45 -8.49 -14.80
N ARG A 595 -26.04 -9.18 -15.86
CA ARG A 595 -25.61 -10.59 -15.82
C ARG A 595 -24.19 -10.69 -16.35
N PHE A 596 -23.23 -11.14 -15.53
CA PHE A 596 -21.82 -11.26 -15.93
C PHE A 596 -21.51 -12.47 -16.82
N ARG A 597 -22.31 -13.54 -16.66
CA ARG A 597 -22.18 -14.81 -17.39
C ARG A 597 -23.52 -15.18 -18.02
N ASP A 598 -23.98 -14.32 -18.92
CA ASP A 598 -25.12 -14.63 -19.75
C ASP A 598 -24.75 -15.75 -20.74
N LYS A 599 -25.62 -16.76 -20.83
CA LYS A 599 -25.45 -17.95 -21.66
C LYS A 599 -26.19 -17.87 -22.99
N ALA A 600 -26.67 -16.68 -23.39
CA ALA A 600 -27.30 -16.45 -24.69
C ALA A 600 -26.44 -16.92 -25.90
N HIS A 601 -25.12 -17.03 -25.72
CA HIS A 601 -24.17 -17.50 -26.74
C HIS A 601 -23.43 -18.79 -26.32
N GLY A 602 -24.01 -19.56 -25.39
CA GLY A 602 -23.39 -20.76 -24.81
C GLY A 602 -22.60 -20.49 -23.53
N TRP A 603 -22.49 -21.49 -22.67
CA TRP A 603 -21.78 -21.43 -21.39
C TRP A 603 -20.28 -21.14 -21.54
N SER A 604 -19.65 -21.67 -22.59
CA SER A 604 -18.21 -21.47 -22.84
C SER A 604 -17.88 -20.04 -23.30
N HIS A 605 -18.86 -19.28 -23.78
CA HIS A 605 -18.71 -17.92 -24.30
C HIS A 605 -19.38 -16.90 -23.36
N SER A 606 -18.76 -16.64 -22.21
CA SER A 606 -19.31 -15.71 -21.20
C SER A 606 -19.54 -14.30 -21.77
N HIS A 607 -20.81 -13.87 -21.79
CA HIS A 607 -21.20 -12.51 -22.12
C HIS A 607 -21.68 -11.75 -20.88
N MET A 608 -21.42 -10.45 -20.87
CA MET A 608 -22.03 -9.52 -19.94
C MET A 608 -23.24 -8.89 -20.61
N THR A 609 -24.40 -9.05 -20.00
CA THR A 609 -25.66 -8.42 -20.42
C THR A 609 -26.06 -7.36 -19.42
N VAL A 610 -26.31 -6.15 -19.91
CA VAL A 610 -26.69 -4.98 -19.11
C VAL A 610 -28.10 -4.56 -19.55
N ARG A 611 -28.96 -4.24 -18.58
CA ARG A 611 -30.33 -3.75 -18.79
C ARG A 611 -30.44 -2.33 -18.26
N PHE A 612 -31.24 -1.51 -18.93
CA PHE A 612 -31.40 -0.09 -18.65
C PHE A 612 -32.85 0.24 -18.28
N ALA A 613 -33.05 1.40 -17.64
CA ALA A 613 -34.36 1.84 -17.14
C ALA A 613 -35.40 2.10 -18.25
N ASP A 614 -34.94 2.42 -19.46
CA ASP A 614 -35.78 2.61 -20.65
C ASP A 614 -36.23 1.28 -21.30
N GLY A 615 -35.87 0.13 -20.70
CA GLY A 615 -36.12 -1.21 -21.25
C GLY A 615 -35.04 -1.69 -22.24
N GLY A 616 -34.06 -0.84 -22.57
CA GLY A 616 -32.94 -1.20 -23.43
C GLY A 616 -32.04 -2.27 -22.81
N SER A 617 -31.30 -3.00 -23.66
CA SER A 617 -30.27 -3.92 -23.19
C SER A 617 -29.08 -4.02 -24.15
N THR A 618 -27.90 -4.29 -23.60
CA THR A 618 -26.69 -4.55 -24.37
C THR A 618 -26.08 -5.87 -23.92
N THR A 619 -25.49 -6.63 -24.86
CA THR A 619 -24.80 -7.89 -24.58
C THR A 619 -23.44 -7.87 -25.25
N THR A 620 -22.37 -8.06 -24.49
CA THR A 620 -20.98 -7.97 -24.98
C THR A 620 -20.14 -9.10 -24.38
N PRO A 621 -19.22 -9.75 -25.13
CA PRO A 621 -18.32 -10.74 -24.54
C PRO A 621 -17.59 -10.15 -23.33
N LEU A 622 -17.61 -10.84 -22.18
CA LEU A 622 -17.11 -10.28 -20.91
C LEU A 622 -15.66 -9.78 -21.05
N HIS A 623 -14.80 -10.57 -21.70
CA HIS A 623 -13.39 -10.23 -21.94
C HIS A 623 -13.17 -9.03 -22.89
N ARG A 624 -14.21 -8.56 -23.59
CA ARG A 624 -14.19 -7.36 -24.43
C ARG A 624 -14.75 -6.13 -23.73
N THR A 625 -15.40 -6.28 -22.58
CA THR A 625 -15.75 -5.16 -21.72
C THR A 625 -14.51 -4.64 -21.00
N THR A 626 -14.50 -3.37 -20.62
CA THR A 626 -13.33 -2.76 -19.96
C THR A 626 -13.22 -3.22 -18.52
N PHE A 627 -14.36 -3.40 -17.84
CA PHE A 627 -14.45 -4.08 -16.56
C PHE A 627 -13.91 -5.52 -16.63
N GLY A 628 -14.39 -6.34 -17.57
CA GLY A 628 -13.93 -7.73 -17.70
C GLY A 628 -12.45 -7.86 -18.03
N ARG A 629 -11.87 -6.94 -18.82
CA ARG A 629 -10.42 -6.88 -19.04
C ARG A 629 -9.66 -6.53 -17.76
N GLY A 630 -10.08 -5.50 -17.04
CA GLY A 630 -9.44 -5.12 -15.78
C GLY A 630 -9.52 -6.20 -14.72
N PHE A 631 -10.64 -6.92 -14.66
CA PHE A 631 -10.82 -8.12 -13.82
C PHE A 631 -9.84 -9.23 -14.21
N GLY A 632 -9.77 -9.58 -15.51
CA GLY A 632 -8.82 -10.60 -16.00
C GLY A 632 -7.36 -10.22 -15.80
N MET A 633 -7.04 -8.93 -15.83
CA MET A 633 -5.71 -8.38 -15.53
C MET A 633 -5.41 -8.30 -14.03
N GLN A 634 -6.36 -8.61 -13.15
CA GLN A 634 -6.22 -8.51 -11.70
C GLN A 634 -5.90 -7.07 -11.23
N LEU A 635 -6.37 -6.06 -11.98
CA LEU A 635 -5.92 -4.67 -11.83
C LEU A 635 -6.54 -3.96 -10.62
N PHE A 636 -7.79 -4.25 -10.31
CA PHE A 636 -8.58 -3.60 -9.26
C PHE A 636 -9.19 -4.61 -8.27
N LEU A 637 -8.51 -5.75 -8.08
CA LEU A 637 -8.90 -6.73 -7.08
C LEU A 637 -8.49 -6.29 -5.68
N ARG A 638 -9.22 -6.77 -4.67
CA ARG A 638 -8.89 -6.59 -3.26
C ARG A 638 -7.46 -7.09 -2.98
N PRO A 639 -6.63 -6.35 -2.22
CA PRO A 639 -5.21 -6.70 -2.07
C PRO A 639 -4.96 -8.12 -1.57
N VAL A 640 -5.72 -8.56 -0.57
CA VAL A 640 -5.59 -9.90 0.04
C VAL A 640 -5.78 -11.04 -0.98
N CYS A 641 -6.48 -10.83 -2.10
CA CYS A 641 -6.73 -11.88 -3.10
C CYS A 641 -5.44 -12.44 -3.74
N ALA A 642 -4.34 -11.68 -3.73
CA ALA A 642 -3.04 -12.14 -4.22
C ALA A 642 -2.24 -12.97 -3.20
N LYS A 643 -2.70 -12.99 -1.94
CA LYS A 643 -2.19 -13.83 -0.85
C LYS A 643 -3.32 -14.62 -0.18
N CYS A 644 -4.34 -14.96 -0.96
CA CYS A 644 -5.56 -15.60 -0.48
C CYS A 644 -5.22 -16.96 0.16
N ARG A 645 -5.61 -17.16 1.42
CA ARG A 645 -5.38 -18.42 2.16
C ARG A 645 -6.33 -19.55 1.75
N TYR A 646 -7.37 -19.24 0.98
CA TYR A 646 -8.41 -20.17 0.57
C TYR A 646 -8.23 -20.72 -0.85
N THR A 647 -7.13 -20.39 -1.52
CA THR A 647 -6.83 -21.02 -2.81
C THR A 647 -6.23 -22.41 -2.61
N SER A 648 -7.07 -23.32 -2.15
CA SER A 648 -6.77 -24.70 -1.75
C SER A 648 -7.97 -25.59 -2.07
N VAL A 649 -7.76 -26.90 -2.13
CA VAL A 649 -8.83 -27.93 -2.16
C VAL A 649 -9.41 -28.20 -0.78
N SER A 650 -8.67 -27.86 0.29
CA SER A 650 -9.20 -27.80 1.66
C SER A 650 -10.02 -26.51 1.81
N ARG A 651 -11.33 -26.66 2.05
CA ARG A 651 -12.31 -25.55 2.01
C ARG A 651 -13.09 -25.45 3.31
N PRO A 652 -13.45 -24.24 3.76
CA PRO A 652 -14.22 -24.05 4.99
C PRO A 652 -15.69 -24.44 4.84
N ALA A 653 -16.26 -24.39 3.64
CA ALA A 653 -17.67 -24.69 3.40
C ALA A 653 -17.95 -26.18 3.25
N ASP A 654 -19.17 -26.62 3.54
CA ASP A 654 -19.62 -28.01 3.33
C ASP A 654 -19.58 -28.42 1.85
N LEU A 655 -19.88 -27.48 0.96
CA LEU A 655 -19.83 -27.65 -0.49
C LEU A 655 -19.09 -26.47 -1.14
N THR A 656 -18.34 -26.73 -2.19
CA THR A 656 -17.71 -25.70 -3.03
C THR A 656 -18.19 -25.81 -4.46
N LEU A 657 -18.66 -24.70 -5.04
CA LEU A 657 -19.12 -24.63 -6.42
C LEU A 657 -18.16 -23.83 -7.31
N GLY A 658 -18.10 -24.19 -8.59
CA GLY A 658 -17.42 -23.40 -9.62
C GLY A 658 -17.91 -23.74 -11.01
N ASP A 659 -17.40 -23.03 -12.01
CA ASP A 659 -17.47 -23.52 -13.40
C ASP A 659 -16.43 -24.64 -13.58
N PHE A 660 -16.81 -25.78 -14.17
CA PHE A 660 -15.88 -26.90 -14.36
C PHE A 660 -15.03 -26.73 -15.63
N TRP A 661 -14.08 -25.79 -15.58
CA TRP A 661 -13.19 -25.48 -16.71
C TRP A 661 -12.27 -26.63 -17.12
N GLY A 662 -11.95 -27.53 -16.18
CA GLY A 662 -11.07 -28.68 -16.41
C GLY A 662 -11.75 -29.88 -17.05
N LEU A 663 -13.08 -29.89 -17.12
CA LEU A 663 -13.84 -31.04 -17.59
C LEU A 663 -13.50 -31.35 -19.06
N ASP A 664 -12.93 -32.53 -19.32
CA ASP A 664 -12.47 -32.91 -20.67
C ASP A 664 -13.55 -32.61 -21.74
N PRO A 665 -13.29 -31.75 -22.75
CA PRO A 665 -14.27 -31.40 -23.77
C PRO A 665 -14.70 -32.61 -24.63
N LYS A 666 -13.91 -33.69 -24.67
CA LYS A 666 -14.25 -34.93 -25.39
C LYS A 666 -15.14 -35.86 -24.59
N LEU A 667 -15.29 -35.64 -23.28
CA LEU A 667 -16.16 -36.44 -22.43
C LEU A 667 -17.62 -36.26 -22.87
N LYS A 668 -18.23 -37.35 -23.35
CA LYS A 668 -19.66 -37.39 -23.69
C LYS A 668 -20.49 -37.32 -22.41
N LEU A 669 -21.33 -36.29 -22.30
CA LEU A 669 -22.29 -36.14 -21.22
C LEU A 669 -23.69 -36.49 -21.74
N PRO A 670 -24.58 -37.04 -20.90
CA PRO A 670 -25.98 -37.29 -21.27
C PRO A 670 -26.82 -35.99 -21.29
N THR A 671 -26.17 -34.85 -21.52
CA THR A 671 -26.79 -33.53 -21.53
C THR A 671 -25.97 -32.58 -22.39
N ASP A 672 -26.59 -31.49 -22.84
CA ASP A 672 -25.89 -30.41 -23.51
C ASP A 672 -24.94 -29.70 -22.54
N ARG A 673 -23.65 -29.68 -22.87
CA ARG A 673 -22.61 -29.00 -22.09
C ARG A 673 -22.74 -27.48 -22.15
N GLU A 674 -23.25 -26.92 -23.24
CA GLU A 674 -23.39 -25.46 -23.41
C GLU A 674 -24.51 -24.87 -22.54
N LYS A 675 -25.37 -25.71 -21.96
CA LYS A 675 -26.25 -25.33 -20.84
C LYS A 675 -25.51 -25.19 -19.51
N GLY A 676 -24.24 -25.59 -19.43
CA GLY A 676 -23.30 -25.35 -18.33
C GLY A 676 -23.18 -26.50 -17.35
N VAL A 677 -21.97 -26.74 -16.84
CA VAL A 677 -21.67 -27.81 -15.88
C VAL A 677 -20.88 -27.23 -14.71
N SER A 678 -21.43 -27.38 -13.50
CA SER A 678 -20.74 -26.89 -12.30
C SER A 678 -19.71 -27.90 -11.85
N LEU A 679 -18.56 -27.41 -11.41
CA LEU A 679 -17.69 -28.14 -10.51
C LEU A 679 -18.34 -28.13 -9.13
N VAL A 680 -18.40 -29.30 -8.48
CA VAL A 680 -18.81 -29.46 -7.08
C VAL A 680 -17.72 -30.23 -6.34
N LEU A 681 -17.24 -29.66 -5.25
CA LEU A 681 -16.44 -30.36 -4.25
C LEU A 681 -17.31 -30.54 -3.00
N VAL A 682 -17.33 -31.76 -2.46
CA VAL A 682 -18.04 -32.09 -1.22
C VAL A 682 -17.00 -32.18 -0.11
N ASN A 683 -17.02 -31.23 0.82
CA ASN A 683 -15.93 -31.04 1.78
C ASN A 683 -16.30 -31.44 3.21
N SER A 684 -17.51 -31.95 3.45
CA SER A 684 -17.92 -32.41 4.78
C SER A 684 -18.94 -33.54 4.70
N ALA A 685 -19.08 -34.30 5.80
CA ALA A 685 -20.11 -35.33 5.92
C ALA A 685 -21.53 -34.74 5.79
N LYS A 686 -21.74 -33.50 6.24
CA LYS A 686 -23.00 -32.78 6.07
C LYS A 686 -23.26 -32.45 4.59
N GLY A 687 -22.23 -31.94 3.90
CA GLY A 687 -22.28 -31.70 2.47
C GLY A 687 -22.61 -32.96 1.68
N GLN A 688 -22.01 -34.10 2.05
CA GLN A 688 -22.27 -35.40 1.42
C GLN A 688 -23.72 -35.83 1.58
N LYS A 689 -24.27 -35.78 2.80
CA LYS A 689 -25.68 -36.12 3.05
C LYS A 689 -26.63 -35.30 2.18
N VAL A 690 -26.38 -34.01 2.04
CA VAL A 690 -27.21 -33.12 1.20
C VAL A 690 -27.00 -33.43 -0.29
N PHE A 691 -25.77 -33.67 -0.72
CA PHE A 691 -25.47 -34.01 -2.10
C PHE A 691 -26.16 -35.30 -2.54
N ASP A 692 -26.14 -36.33 -1.69
CA ASP A 692 -26.81 -37.61 -1.91
C ASP A 692 -28.34 -37.44 -1.95
N ALA A 693 -28.91 -36.63 -1.04
CA ALA A 693 -30.34 -36.32 -1.03
C ALA A 693 -30.83 -35.58 -2.29
N LEU A 694 -29.91 -35.00 -3.07
CA LEU A 694 -30.21 -34.31 -4.32
C LEU A 694 -30.00 -35.15 -5.58
N ALA A 695 -29.55 -36.41 -5.46
CA ALA A 695 -29.18 -37.28 -6.58
C ALA A 695 -30.27 -37.40 -7.66
N ASP A 696 -31.55 -37.43 -7.27
CA ASP A 696 -32.66 -37.52 -8.22
C ASP A 696 -32.91 -36.22 -8.99
N LYS A 697 -32.52 -35.07 -8.42
CA LYS A 697 -32.74 -33.73 -9.01
C LYS A 697 -31.54 -33.24 -9.86
N LEU A 698 -30.38 -33.91 -9.78
CA LEU A 698 -29.16 -33.56 -10.51
C LEU A 698 -28.69 -34.68 -11.45
N GLY A 699 -28.00 -34.31 -12.53
CA GLY A 699 -27.10 -35.22 -13.23
C GLY A 699 -25.66 -34.96 -12.79
N GLN A 700 -24.85 -36.01 -12.70
CA GLN A 700 -23.47 -35.90 -12.25
C GLN A 700 -22.52 -36.85 -12.99
N VAL A 701 -21.24 -36.46 -13.00
CA VAL A 701 -20.12 -37.32 -13.37
C VAL A 701 -18.98 -37.09 -12.40
N GLU A 702 -18.49 -38.16 -11.78
CA GLU A 702 -17.30 -38.10 -10.92
C GLU A 702 -16.03 -37.97 -11.77
N ARG A 703 -15.13 -37.07 -11.36
CA ARG A 703 -13.86 -36.78 -12.01
C ARG A 703 -12.72 -36.76 -10.97
N PRO A 704 -11.47 -37.07 -11.38
CA PRO A 704 -10.32 -36.90 -10.52
C PRO A 704 -10.17 -35.47 -10.02
N LEU A 705 -9.84 -35.28 -8.74
CA LEU A 705 -9.62 -33.95 -8.16
C LEU A 705 -8.53 -33.17 -8.92
N ALA A 706 -7.49 -33.85 -9.38
CA ALA A 706 -6.41 -33.24 -10.16
C ALA A 706 -6.91 -32.58 -11.47
N GLU A 707 -7.95 -33.13 -12.10
CA GLU A 707 -8.57 -32.55 -13.30
C GLU A 707 -9.25 -31.21 -12.95
N ALA A 708 -9.98 -31.16 -11.85
CA ALA A 708 -10.59 -29.93 -11.35
C ALA A 708 -9.53 -28.88 -11.01
N VAL A 709 -8.45 -29.27 -10.33
CA VAL A 709 -7.35 -28.35 -9.98
C VAL A 709 -6.66 -27.79 -11.22
N ALA A 710 -6.42 -28.62 -12.25
CA ALA A 710 -5.79 -28.20 -13.50
C ALA A 710 -6.65 -27.16 -14.26
N GLY A 711 -7.96 -27.35 -14.29
CA GLY A 711 -8.89 -26.42 -14.92
C GLY A 711 -9.21 -25.18 -14.08
N ASN A 712 -9.11 -25.30 -12.76
CA ASN A 712 -9.44 -24.24 -11.82
C ASN A 712 -8.24 -23.95 -10.89
N PRO A 713 -7.21 -23.23 -11.37
CA PRO A 713 -5.96 -23.01 -10.63
C PRO A 713 -6.11 -22.30 -9.28
N ARG A 714 -7.29 -21.72 -9.00
CA ARG A 714 -7.62 -21.10 -7.70
C ARG A 714 -7.91 -22.14 -6.62
N LEU A 715 -7.90 -23.42 -6.93
CA LEU A 715 -7.90 -24.52 -5.96
C LEU A 715 -6.49 -24.90 -5.47
N ALA A 716 -5.43 -24.27 -5.99
CA ALA A 716 -4.05 -24.63 -5.63
C ALA A 716 -3.17 -23.44 -5.23
N TYR A 717 -3.35 -22.26 -5.84
CA TYR A 717 -2.49 -21.11 -5.54
C TYR A 717 -3.19 -19.76 -5.75
N PRO A 718 -2.73 -18.69 -5.07
CA PRO A 718 -3.34 -17.36 -5.17
C PRO A 718 -2.96 -16.63 -6.44
N LEU A 719 -3.61 -15.49 -6.68
CA LEU A 719 -3.38 -14.62 -7.83
C LEU A 719 -2.05 -13.87 -7.68
N THR A 720 -1.54 -13.32 -8.78
CA THR A 720 -0.31 -12.51 -8.74
C THR A 720 -0.69 -11.04 -8.81
N HIS A 721 -0.21 -10.24 -7.87
CA HIS A 721 -0.45 -8.80 -7.92
C HIS A 721 -0.08 -8.18 -9.26
N ASN A 722 -1.01 -7.41 -9.84
CA ASN A 722 -0.70 -6.58 -10.98
C ASN A 722 0.14 -5.37 -10.52
N ALA A 723 1.35 -5.24 -11.06
CA ALA A 723 2.27 -4.14 -10.71
C ALA A 723 1.70 -2.74 -11.00
N LYS A 724 0.68 -2.62 -11.87
CA LYS A 724 0.02 -1.34 -12.20
C LYS A 724 -1.14 -0.99 -11.27
N ARG A 725 -1.53 -1.86 -10.32
CA ARG A 725 -2.67 -1.64 -9.42
C ARG A 725 -2.58 -0.32 -8.65
N GLY A 726 -1.44 -0.05 -8.01
CA GLY A 726 -1.25 1.18 -7.24
C GLY A 726 -1.37 2.43 -8.13
N ALA A 727 -0.72 2.41 -9.30
CA ALA A 727 -0.84 3.48 -10.28
C ALA A 727 -2.27 3.62 -10.85
N PHE A 728 -3.04 2.53 -10.95
CA PHE A 728 -4.44 2.55 -11.38
C PHE A 728 -5.31 3.25 -10.34
N PHE A 729 -5.23 2.88 -9.05
CA PHE A 729 -6.04 3.52 -8.01
C PHE A 729 -5.62 4.96 -7.73
N ALA A 730 -4.32 5.28 -7.84
CA ALA A 730 -3.85 6.67 -7.80
C ALA A 730 -4.47 7.51 -8.94
N ALA A 731 -4.55 6.96 -10.16
CA ALA A 731 -5.22 7.63 -11.26
C ALA A 731 -6.76 7.69 -11.07
N PHE A 732 -7.36 6.63 -10.54
CA PHE A 732 -8.79 6.55 -10.22
C PHE A 732 -9.23 7.61 -9.20
N ALA A 733 -8.39 7.90 -8.20
CA ALA A 733 -8.66 8.95 -7.22
C ALA A 733 -8.45 10.38 -7.78
N ALA A 734 -7.57 10.54 -8.78
CA ALA A 734 -7.12 11.85 -9.25
C ALA A 734 -7.71 12.30 -10.60
N MET A 735 -8.40 11.43 -11.32
CA MET A 735 -8.85 11.69 -12.70
C MET A 735 -10.24 11.09 -12.98
N PRO A 736 -11.01 11.64 -13.95
CA PRO A 736 -12.25 11.04 -14.40
C PRO A 736 -12.07 9.59 -14.87
N PHE A 737 -13.05 8.72 -14.59
CA PHE A 737 -12.95 7.28 -14.82
C PHE A 737 -12.68 6.92 -16.29
N GLU A 738 -13.24 7.66 -17.23
CA GLU A 738 -13.06 7.47 -18.68
C GLU A 738 -11.58 7.57 -19.08
N GLN A 739 -10.85 8.50 -18.46
CA GLN A 739 -9.41 8.69 -18.71
C GLN A 739 -8.59 7.55 -18.10
N VAL A 740 -9.00 7.07 -16.94
CA VAL A 740 -8.38 5.91 -16.27
C VAL A 740 -8.60 4.65 -17.10
N GLU A 741 -9.82 4.45 -17.61
CA GLU A 741 -10.16 3.37 -18.52
C GLU A 741 -9.31 3.43 -19.79
N GLN A 742 -9.21 4.61 -20.41
CA GLN A 742 -8.41 4.80 -21.61
C GLN A 742 -6.94 4.42 -21.41
N LYS A 743 -6.36 4.82 -20.27
CA LYS A 743 -4.94 4.62 -19.94
C LYS A 743 -4.60 3.20 -19.51
N TYR A 744 -5.49 2.54 -18.77
CA TYR A 744 -5.17 1.26 -18.11
C TYR A 744 -5.97 0.06 -18.62
N LEU A 745 -7.16 0.27 -19.18
CA LEU A 745 -8.10 -0.78 -19.55
C LEU A 745 -8.30 -0.90 -21.06
N THR A 746 -7.84 0.05 -21.87
CA THR A 746 -7.87 -0.06 -23.34
C THR A 746 -6.84 -1.07 -23.84
N PRO A 747 -7.20 -1.90 -24.84
CA PRO A 747 -6.22 -2.79 -25.45
C PRO A 747 -5.06 -1.99 -26.05
N PRO A 748 -3.84 -2.58 -26.10
CA PRO A 748 -2.73 -1.95 -26.80
C PRO A 748 -3.08 -1.67 -28.28
N PRO A 749 -2.40 -0.71 -28.93
CA PRO A 749 -2.59 -0.45 -30.36
C PRO A 749 -2.48 -1.73 -31.20
N LEU A 750 -3.24 -1.80 -32.30
CA LEU A 750 -3.25 -2.93 -33.25
C LEU A 750 -1.84 -3.42 -33.64
N PRO A 751 -0.86 -2.54 -33.97
CA PRO A 751 0.50 -2.97 -34.29
C PRO A 751 1.17 -3.74 -33.16
N TYR A 752 0.98 -3.30 -31.91
CA TYR A 752 1.51 -3.99 -30.73
C TYR A 752 0.84 -5.34 -30.53
N ARG A 753 -0.47 -5.44 -30.73
CA ARG A 753 -1.22 -6.70 -30.61
C ARG A 753 -0.85 -7.69 -31.71
N ALA A 754 -0.63 -7.21 -32.94
CA ALA A 754 -0.16 -8.01 -34.06
C ALA A 754 1.25 -8.54 -33.78
N ALA A 755 2.19 -7.67 -33.38
CA ALA A 755 3.54 -8.07 -32.99
C ALA A 755 3.52 -9.08 -31.82
N ALA A 756 2.70 -8.85 -30.79
CA ALA A 756 2.59 -9.75 -29.65
C ALA A 756 2.03 -11.14 -29.99
N LYS A 757 1.27 -11.31 -31.09
CA LYS A 757 0.83 -12.62 -31.57
C LYS A 757 1.94 -13.41 -32.26
N VAL A 758 2.89 -12.71 -32.90
CA VAL A 758 4.02 -13.33 -33.62
C VAL A 758 5.19 -13.64 -32.67
N LEU A 759 5.31 -12.92 -31.55
CA LEU A 759 6.39 -13.12 -30.58
C LEU A 759 6.18 -14.38 -29.71
N THR A 760 7.16 -15.29 -29.74
CA THR A 760 7.20 -16.47 -28.85
C THR A 760 7.36 -16.08 -27.36
N PRO A 761 6.99 -16.95 -26.41
CA PRO A 761 7.19 -16.69 -24.97
C PRO A 761 8.64 -16.32 -24.63
N LYS A 762 9.63 -17.02 -25.19
CA LYS A 762 11.07 -16.73 -25.01
C LYS A 762 11.45 -15.33 -25.55
N MET A 763 10.91 -14.92 -26.69
CA MET A 763 11.17 -13.59 -27.26
C MET A 763 10.55 -12.49 -26.39
N LYS A 764 9.32 -12.68 -25.91
CA LYS A 764 8.67 -11.75 -24.98
C LYS A 764 9.46 -11.61 -23.68
N GLU A 765 10.04 -12.70 -23.19
CA GLU A 765 10.85 -12.71 -21.99
C GLU A 765 12.21 -12.01 -22.18
N LYS A 766 12.89 -12.25 -23.31
CA LYS A 766 14.10 -11.49 -23.69
C LYS A 766 13.83 -9.99 -23.78
N ILE A 767 12.75 -9.59 -24.47
CA ILE A 767 12.36 -8.17 -24.59
C ILE A 767 12.06 -7.57 -23.20
N ARG A 768 11.35 -8.29 -22.32
CA ARG A 768 11.11 -7.84 -20.94
C ARG A 768 12.38 -7.69 -20.11
N LYS A 769 13.40 -8.52 -20.34
CA LYS A 769 14.70 -8.39 -19.67
C LYS A 769 15.50 -7.20 -20.18
N ILE A 770 15.30 -6.78 -21.43
CA ILE A 770 15.96 -5.61 -22.03
C ILE A 770 15.25 -4.30 -21.62
N LEU A 771 13.93 -4.33 -21.42
CA LEU A 771 13.11 -3.16 -21.08
C LEU A 771 12.96 -2.88 -19.56
N LYS A 772 13.42 -3.79 -18.70
CA LYS A 772 13.53 -3.58 -17.25
C LYS A 772 14.91 -3.03 -16.92
#